data_AF-A0A350PIC4-F1
#
_entry.id   AF-A0A350PIC4-F1
#
_cell.length_a   1.000
_cell.length_b   1.000
_cell.length_c   1.000
_cell.angle_alpha   90.00
_cell.angle_beta   90.00
_cell.angle_gamma   90.00
#
_symmetry.space_group_name_H-M   'P 1'
#
loop_
_entity.id
_entity.type
_entity.pdbx_description
1 polymer ?
#
loop_
_entity_poly.entity_id
_entity_poly.type
_entity_poly.pdbx_seq_one_letter_code
_entity_poly.pdbx_strand_id
1 'polypeptide(L)'
;VEIDFESHFSAKEMKFFKNKRSRGAGVGLKSFEFTYDGSNPFAAKKSIKANLKIFSSTFSELTQEREGKTTYEEEGKIKDGTAKYAYTDLALKTSTSEKEAGSYDKWKEIVDENEKLAKLNFRLKAVIGLSLPKGEIPDDRFSSYSKNQLKAALAESYVTLNLTPTVHNFEFDEQGRVTLDIRYLAYVEDFFDQSGFNVFADPTGIHSFRREKRKLQMKALRAACEDVSGGDNKESLQTLQKEYVRQVDKEVGESIQSMIRVLMDKRRIYYMSLSAEQINKFTALGPHLDFKEDVLKDESGSSIWITNETDHSEVLQRNISKAMEVASLVRDDRDEAEKKAGGDTNPVAAALAATNPLYQELAFFYVSDLIDTVLENIQNEFTKVVAQLETVKSNEVKYTTPEDLKKRKLDLMKYQKNFERFRILLGPVEFMDHGNYIPETSIFVNFGDVPISVKYFVEWLADRALSREDSFYSLTRFMNDLFNNLITKFLNNGKCFAFSTKQKVRVNQSVLTSYNPHDDSKDEITHEIIKQAEKLERKNVSGYPARLTNIDTLKLPILNISGKTESNYAPLSKETNYFVFFAGRVQPVEKLNGNKAEDSKNGIYHYLLGRDKGLVKNISLKKTETPGLQEVRFEQEGYEGLEQLRVVYDADITCHANVNTFPGTYIYLPPGGFDPSINSVDLTKYGIGGYYMIIKSTHTFGPAVAESKIYAKWVAQLETNYPVESSGVTKDNRSSPSKCSSAQSRLEALGKSNV
;
A
#
# COMPACT_ATOMS: atom_id res chain seq x y z
N VAL A 1 -27.60 -0.98 -9.00
CA VAL A 1 -28.25 -0.93 -10.34
C VAL A 1 -27.19 -1.03 -11.42
N GLU A 2 -27.39 -1.93 -12.37
CA GLU A 2 -26.65 -2.08 -13.62
C GLU A 2 -27.04 -0.94 -14.56
N ILE A 3 -26.04 -0.29 -15.16
CA ILE A 3 -26.26 0.81 -16.11
C ILE A 3 -25.95 0.28 -17.50
N ASP A 4 -27.02 0.10 -18.27
CA ASP A 4 -26.93 -0.42 -19.63
C ASP A 4 -26.78 0.72 -20.64
N PHE A 5 -26.01 0.47 -21.69
CA PHE A 5 -25.98 1.32 -22.89
C PHE A 5 -26.68 0.55 -24.01
N GLU A 6 -27.85 1.03 -24.43
CA GLU A 6 -28.64 0.36 -25.46
C GLU A 6 -27.92 0.40 -26.81
N SER A 7 -27.77 -0.76 -27.44
CA SER A 7 -27.17 -0.91 -28.78
C SER A 7 -28.16 -0.67 -29.92
N HIS A 8 -29.43 -0.45 -29.58
CA HIS A 8 -30.54 -0.25 -30.49
C HIS A 8 -31.45 0.85 -29.95
N PHE A 9 -32.20 1.52 -30.82
CA PHE A 9 -33.15 2.54 -30.40
C PHE A 9 -34.39 1.91 -29.76
N SER A 10 -34.76 2.39 -28.58
CA SER A 10 -36.03 2.01 -27.97
C SER A 10 -37.23 2.61 -28.73
N ALA A 11 -38.42 2.02 -28.59
CA ALA A 11 -39.64 2.58 -29.18
C ALA A 11 -39.97 4.01 -28.67
N LYS A 12 -39.48 4.36 -27.47
CA LYS A 12 -39.58 5.71 -26.90
C LYS A 12 -38.59 6.66 -27.59
N GLU A 13 -37.37 6.20 -27.85
CA GLU A 13 -36.35 6.96 -28.58
C GLU A 13 -36.70 7.20 -30.04
N MET A 14 -37.38 6.25 -30.68
CA MET A 14 -37.91 6.43 -32.04
C MET A 14 -38.92 7.59 -32.16
N LYS A 15 -39.54 8.03 -31.04
CA LYS A 15 -40.39 9.23 -31.01
C LYS A 15 -39.59 10.53 -31.06
N PHE A 16 -38.30 10.53 -30.67
CA PHE A 16 -37.45 11.71 -30.76
C PHE A 16 -37.21 12.12 -32.22
N PHE A 17 -37.10 11.16 -33.14
CA PHE A 17 -37.03 11.44 -34.57
C PHE A 17 -38.30 12.08 -35.16
N LYS A 18 -39.44 12.04 -34.45
CA LYS A 18 -40.68 12.72 -34.84
C LYS A 18 -40.75 14.18 -34.37
N ASN A 19 -39.88 14.58 -33.44
CA ASN A 19 -39.88 15.92 -32.86
C ASN A 19 -38.79 16.78 -33.52
N LYS A 20 -39.18 17.92 -34.11
CA LYS A 20 -38.24 18.87 -34.75
C LYS A 20 -37.20 19.46 -33.78
N ARG A 21 -37.41 19.35 -32.46
CA ARG A 21 -36.46 19.79 -31.43
C ARG A 21 -35.41 18.75 -31.07
N SER A 22 -35.58 17.47 -31.45
CA SER A 22 -34.56 16.45 -31.21
C SER A 22 -33.60 16.37 -32.38
N ARG A 23 -32.29 16.35 -32.09
CA ARG A 23 -31.22 16.31 -33.09
C ARG A 23 -30.70 14.90 -33.39
N GLY A 24 -31.31 13.91 -32.75
CA GLY A 24 -30.94 12.50 -32.76
C GLY A 24 -31.60 11.80 -31.58
N ALA A 25 -31.20 10.55 -31.34
CA ALA A 25 -31.50 9.81 -30.13
C ALA A 25 -30.29 8.94 -29.80
N GLY A 26 -30.12 8.62 -28.52
CA GLY A 26 -29.16 7.65 -28.03
C GLY A 26 -28.09 8.28 -27.15
N VAL A 27 -27.76 7.52 -26.11
CA VAL A 27 -26.60 7.73 -25.25
C VAL A 27 -25.66 6.55 -25.46
N GLY A 28 -24.38 6.84 -25.67
CA GLY A 28 -23.37 5.82 -25.95
C GLY A 28 -22.12 6.01 -25.11
N LEU A 29 -21.47 4.90 -24.80
CA LEU A 29 -20.12 4.90 -24.23
C LEU A 29 -19.11 5.29 -25.32
N LYS A 30 -18.40 6.41 -25.15
CA LYS A 30 -17.34 6.84 -26.07
C LYS A 30 -16.01 6.17 -25.73
N SER A 31 -15.64 6.21 -24.45
CA SER A 31 -14.45 5.54 -23.96
C SER A 31 -14.49 5.38 -22.45
N PHE A 32 -13.90 4.30 -21.95
CA PHE A 32 -13.54 4.13 -20.57
C PHE A 32 -12.03 3.84 -20.49
N GLU A 33 -11.30 4.75 -19.86
CA GLU A 33 -9.86 4.62 -19.65
C GLU A 33 -9.57 4.51 -18.16
N PHE A 34 -8.72 3.57 -17.75
CA PHE A 34 -8.21 3.55 -16.39
C PHE A 34 -6.72 3.26 -16.35
N THR A 35 -6.08 3.68 -15.26
CA THR A 35 -4.64 3.58 -15.07
C THR A 35 -4.35 3.11 -13.65
N TYR A 36 -3.44 2.13 -13.54
CA TYR A 36 -2.77 1.78 -12.30
C TYR A 36 -1.45 2.55 -12.17
N ASP A 37 -1.26 3.25 -11.06
CA ASP A 37 -0.12 4.15 -10.81
C ASP A 37 0.49 3.82 -9.43
N GLY A 38 1.51 2.96 -9.42
CA GLY A 38 2.09 2.44 -8.17
C GLY A 38 3.36 3.12 -7.70
N SER A 39 3.92 4.05 -8.49
CA SER A 39 5.31 4.53 -8.34
C SER A 39 5.48 5.99 -7.93
N ASN A 40 4.38 6.73 -7.71
CA ASN A 40 4.44 8.15 -7.37
C ASN A 40 4.27 8.42 -5.87
N PRO A 41 5.36 8.66 -5.12
CA PRO A 41 5.31 8.91 -3.67
C PRO A 41 4.63 10.24 -3.30
N PHE A 42 4.50 11.19 -4.22
CA PHE A 42 3.85 12.50 -3.98
C PHE A 42 2.38 12.53 -4.44
N ALA A 43 1.99 11.66 -5.38
CA ALA A 43 0.60 11.48 -5.80
C ALA A 43 -0.11 10.33 -5.07
N ALA A 44 0.41 9.92 -3.90
CA ALA A 44 0.02 8.76 -3.09
C ALA A 44 -1.47 8.62 -2.71
N LYS A 45 -2.32 9.57 -3.12
CA LYS A 45 -3.79 9.51 -3.05
C LYS A 45 -4.47 8.94 -4.32
N LYS A 46 -3.72 8.47 -5.33
CA LYS A 46 -4.29 8.11 -6.63
C LYS A 46 -3.63 6.89 -7.27
N SER A 47 -3.67 5.73 -6.61
CA SER A 47 -3.18 4.47 -7.21
C SER A 47 -4.01 4.02 -8.40
N ILE A 48 -5.31 4.36 -8.44
CA ILE A 48 -6.19 4.10 -9.58
C ILE A 48 -6.86 5.41 -10.01
N LYS A 49 -6.74 5.70 -11.31
CA LYS A 49 -7.42 6.83 -11.97
C LYS A 49 -8.25 6.27 -13.11
N ALA A 50 -9.52 6.65 -13.21
CA ALA A 50 -10.36 6.28 -14.34
C ALA A 50 -11.05 7.51 -14.94
N ASN A 51 -11.31 7.46 -16.24
CA ASN A 51 -12.06 8.45 -16.99
C ASN A 51 -13.12 7.73 -17.83
N LEU A 52 -14.38 8.09 -17.60
CA LEU A 52 -15.52 7.66 -18.40
C LEU A 52 -15.98 8.83 -19.28
N LYS A 53 -15.99 8.62 -20.59
CA LYS A 53 -16.58 9.55 -21.55
C LYS A 53 -17.86 8.95 -22.12
N ILE A 54 -18.96 9.65 -21.88
CA ILE A 54 -20.30 9.31 -22.39
C ILE A 54 -20.66 10.34 -23.44
N PHE A 55 -21.18 9.88 -24.57
CA PHE A 55 -21.72 10.71 -25.63
C PHE A 55 -23.25 10.65 -25.58
N SER A 56 -23.90 11.79 -25.81
CA SER A 56 -25.35 11.88 -25.94
C SER A 56 -25.76 12.88 -27.01
N SER A 57 -26.85 12.58 -27.71
CA SER A 57 -27.42 13.48 -28.72
C SER A 57 -27.98 14.76 -28.12
N THR A 58 -28.52 14.72 -26.89
CA THR A 58 -29.09 15.88 -26.19
C THR A 58 -28.85 15.78 -24.68
N PHE A 59 -28.72 16.92 -23.99
CA PHE A 59 -28.51 16.91 -22.54
C PHE A 59 -29.63 16.19 -21.77
N SER A 60 -30.89 16.33 -22.22
CA SER A 60 -32.06 15.72 -21.57
C SER A 60 -32.02 14.20 -21.53
N GLU A 61 -31.31 13.56 -22.47
CA GLU A 61 -31.17 12.10 -22.48
C GLU A 61 -30.23 11.58 -21.37
N LEU A 62 -29.30 12.41 -20.90
CA LEU A 62 -28.41 12.07 -19.77
C LEU A 62 -29.18 12.02 -18.44
N THR A 63 -30.16 12.92 -18.27
CA THR A 63 -30.98 13.03 -17.05
C THR A 63 -32.23 12.14 -17.08
N GLN A 64 -32.51 11.47 -18.20
CA GLN A 64 -33.71 10.64 -18.32
C GLN A 64 -33.62 9.39 -17.43
N GLU A 65 -34.65 9.15 -16.62
CA GLU A 65 -34.78 7.91 -15.84
C GLU A 65 -34.99 6.69 -16.76
N ARG A 66 -34.24 5.64 -16.47
CA ARG A 66 -34.29 4.30 -17.09
C ARG A 66 -34.41 3.25 -16.00
N GLU A 67 -34.88 2.06 -16.34
CA GLU A 67 -34.91 0.92 -15.43
C GLU A 67 -33.72 0.02 -15.71
N GLY A 68 -32.96 -0.31 -14.66
CA GLY A 68 -31.82 -1.21 -14.72
C GLY A 68 -32.02 -2.37 -13.77
N LYS A 69 -31.35 -3.49 -14.08
CA LYS A 69 -31.30 -4.64 -13.17
C LYS A 69 -30.56 -4.25 -11.91
N THR A 70 -30.99 -4.75 -10.77
CA THR A 70 -30.27 -4.56 -9.51
C THR A 70 -30.40 -5.82 -8.68
N THR A 71 -29.49 -5.98 -7.72
CA THR A 71 -29.60 -6.99 -6.68
C THR A 71 -29.76 -6.32 -5.34
N TYR A 72 -30.51 -6.95 -4.44
CA TYR A 72 -30.67 -6.52 -3.06
C TYR A 72 -30.48 -7.72 -2.12
N GLU A 73 -29.95 -7.44 -0.93
CA GLU A 73 -29.75 -8.44 0.12
C GLU A 73 -30.98 -8.41 1.04
N GLU A 74 -31.71 -9.52 1.10
CA GLU A 74 -32.86 -9.70 1.98
C GLU A 74 -32.66 -11.00 2.77
N GLU A 75 -32.65 -10.93 4.10
CA GLU A 75 -32.38 -12.07 5.00
C GLU A 75 -31.07 -12.83 4.69
N GLY A 76 -30.03 -12.11 4.25
CA GLY A 76 -28.73 -12.70 3.89
C GLY A 76 -28.71 -13.45 2.56
N LYS A 77 -29.79 -13.41 1.77
CA LYS A 77 -29.86 -13.93 0.40
C LYS A 77 -29.92 -12.79 -0.61
N ILE A 78 -29.23 -12.96 -1.73
CA ILE A 78 -29.23 -12.00 -2.84
C ILE A 78 -30.45 -12.29 -3.71
N LYS A 79 -31.30 -11.28 -3.91
CA LYS A 79 -32.46 -11.33 -4.82
C LYS A 79 -32.26 -10.33 -5.96
N ASP A 80 -32.79 -10.68 -7.12
CA ASP A 80 -32.84 -9.81 -8.29
C ASP A 80 -34.04 -8.85 -8.20
N GLY A 81 -33.87 -7.63 -8.70
CA GLY A 81 -34.89 -6.60 -8.79
C GLY A 81 -34.59 -5.59 -9.88
N THR A 82 -35.41 -4.54 -9.92
CA THR A 82 -35.20 -3.40 -10.82
C THR A 82 -35.07 -2.12 -10.00
N ALA A 83 -34.19 -1.23 -10.45
CA ALA A 83 -34.03 0.10 -9.89
C ALA A 83 -33.93 1.13 -11.01
N LYS A 84 -34.39 2.34 -10.73
CA LYS A 84 -34.26 3.45 -11.68
C LYS A 84 -32.85 4.02 -11.66
N TYR A 85 -32.35 4.47 -12.80
CA TYR A 85 -31.08 5.17 -12.94
C TYR A 85 -31.14 6.23 -14.05
N ALA A 86 -30.31 7.27 -13.92
CA ALA A 86 -29.95 8.21 -14.97
C ALA A 86 -28.44 8.13 -15.25
N TYR A 87 -27.99 8.52 -16.45
CA TYR A 87 -26.55 8.54 -16.72
C TYR A 87 -25.83 9.65 -15.95
N THR A 88 -26.54 10.69 -15.54
CA THR A 88 -26.02 11.70 -14.61
C THR A 88 -25.69 11.12 -13.24
N ASP A 89 -26.33 10.02 -12.82
CA ASP A 89 -26.05 9.39 -11.52
C ASP A 89 -24.61 8.85 -11.46
N LEU A 90 -23.97 8.59 -12.59
CA LEU A 90 -22.55 8.22 -12.64
C LEU A 90 -21.62 9.36 -12.17
N ALA A 91 -22.05 10.61 -12.32
CA ALA A 91 -21.31 11.79 -11.90
C ALA A 91 -21.77 12.33 -10.54
N LEU A 92 -23.04 12.10 -10.18
CA LEU A 92 -23.67 12.64 -8.99
C LEU A 92 -23.42 11.72 -7.79
N LYS A 93 -22.87 12.29 -6.72
CA LYS A 93 -22.74 11.58 -5.43
C LYS A 93 -24.01 11.63 -4.58
N THR A 94 -25.08 12.17 -5.14
CA THR A 94 -26.23 12.71 -4.43
C THR A 94 -27.50 12.30 -5.15
N SER A 95 -28.44 11.67 -4.46
CA SER A 95 -29.76 11.41 -5.02
C SER A 95 -30.61 12.66 -4.90
N THR A 96 -30.95 13.29 -6.03
CA THR A 96 -32.03 14.27 -6.09
C THR A 96 -33.35 13.54 -6.25
N SER A 97 -33.84 12.87 -5.21
CA SER A 97 -35.27 12.58 -5.20
C SER A 97 -36.00 13.91 -5.03
N GLU A 98 -36.61 14.43 -6.09
CA GLU A 98 -37.52 15.58 -6.00
C GLU A 98 -38.58 15.26 -4.93
N LYS A 99 -38.60 16.04 -3.86
CA LYS A 99 -39.65 15.98 -2.84
C LYS A 99 -40.14 17.38 -2.55
N GLU A 100 -41.45 17.46 -2.32
CA GLU A 100 -42.27 18.66 -2.26
C GLU A 100 -41.57 19.85 -1.59
N ALA A 101 -41.50 20.95 -2.32
CA ALA A 101 -40.98 22.22 -1.84
C ALA A 101 -41.80 22.69 -0.62
N GLY A 102 -41.12 22.92 0.52
CA GLY A 102 -41.76 23.54 1.69
C GLY A 102 -41.26 23.13 3.08
N SER A 103 -40.38 22.13 3.21
CA SER A 103 -39.85 21.71 4.53
C SER A 103 -38.35 22.05 4.64
N TYR A 104 -38.05 23.12 5.38
CA TYR A 104 -36.68 23.61 5.62
C TYR A 104 -35.78 22.56 6.29
N ASP A 105 -36.32 21.77 7.23
CA ASP A 105 -35.61 20.65 7.88
C ASP A 105 -35.14 19.57 6.89
N LYS A 106 -35.92 19.31 5.82
CA LYS A 106 -35.59 18.30 4.81
C LYS A 106 -34.49 18.76 3.83
N TRP A 107 -34.34 20.07 3.60
CA TRP A 107 -33.24 20.59 2.78
C TRP A 107 -31.88 20.38 3.47
N LYS A 108 -31.85 20.56 4.79
CA LYS A 108 -30.69 20.31 5.64
C LYS A 108 -30.29 18.83 5.67
N GLU A 109 -31.26 17.92 5.68
CA GLU A 109 -31.01 16.47 5.54
C GLU A 109 -30.35 16.11 4.21
N ILE A 110 -30.78 16.75 3.12
CA ILE A 110 -30.21 16.58 1.77
C ILE A 110 -28.77 17.11 1.72
N VAL A 111 -28.51 18.31 2.28
CA VAL A 111 -27.14 18.86 2.36
C VAL A 111 -26.23 17.93 3.17
N ASP A 112 -26.70 17.41 4.30
CA ASP A 112 -25.94 16.46 5.11
C ASP A 112 -25.70 15.12 4.42
N GLU A 113 -26.69 14.58 3.72
CA GLU A 113 -26.54 13.36 2.93
C GLU A 113 -25.54 13.58 1.78
N ASN A 114 -25.60 14.74 1.14
CA ASN A 114 -24.75 15.09 0.00
C ASN A 114 -23.30 15.44 0.39
N GLU A 115 -23.08 16.08 1.54
CA GLU A 115 -21.73 16.46 2.00
C GLU A 115 -21.01 15.29 2.70
N LYS A 116 -21.73 14.47 3.49
CA LYS A 116 -21.11 13.52 4.42
C LYS A 116 -21.39 12.06 4.07
N LEU A 117 -22.54 11.74 3.48
CA LEU A 117 -22.95 10.37 3.17
C LEU A 117 -22.78 10.00 1.71
N ALA A 118 -22.53 10.98 0.83
CA ALA A 118 -22.15 10.79 -0.56
C ALA A 118 -21.12 9.66 -0.73
N LYS A 119 -20.07 9.64 0.10
CA LYS A 119 -19.02 8.62 0.01
C LYS A 119 -19.39 7.27 0.64
N LEU A 120 -20.40 7.24 1.51
CA LEU A 120 -20.91 6.04 2.17
C LEU A 120 -21.99 5.34 1.34
N ASN A 121 -22.80 6.14 0.64
CA ASN A 121 -23.97 5.71 -0.12
C ASN A 121 -23.68 5.57 -1.62
N PHE A 122 -22.65 6.24 -2.14
CA PHE A 122 -22.29 6.17 -3.56
C PHE A 122 -20.97 5.42 -3.77
N ARG A 123 -21.07 4.29 -4.48
CA ARG A 123 -19.93 3.49 -4.92
C ARG A 123 -20.21 2.99 -6.33
N LEU A 124 -19.36 3.37 -7.28
CA LEU A 124 -19.42 2.83 -8.62
C LEU A 124 -18.61 1.55 -8.69
N LYS A 125 -19.22 0.47 -9.17
CA LYS A 125 -18.54 -0.79 -9.46
C LYS A 125 -18.41 -0.94 -10.97
N ALA A 126 -17.17 -0.92 -11.48
CA ALA A 126 -16.88 -1.13 -12.89
C ALA A 126 -16.26 -2.51 -13.10
N VAL A 127 -16.93 -3.38 -13.86
CA VAL A 127 -16.43 -4.70 -14.25
C VAL A 127 -15.86 -4.57 -15.66
N ILE A 128 -14.54 -4.68 -15.82
CA ILE A 128 -13.85 -4.35 -17.07
C ILE A 128 -12.97 -5.52 -17.50
N GLY A 129 -13.08 -5.94 -18.75
CA GLY A 129 -12.27 -7.01 -19.30
C GLY A 129 -12.84 -7.59 -20.58
N LEU A 130 -12.47 -8.85 -20.83
CA LEU A 130 -13.00 -9.62 -21.95
C LEU A 130 -14.20 -10.46 -21.47
N SER A 131 -15.28 -10.44 -22.24
CA SER A 131 -16.42 -11.34 -22.03
C SER A 131 -16.21 -12.65 -22.77
N LEU A 132 -16.71 -13.75 -22.21
CA LEU A 132 -16.79 -15.02 -22.92
C LEU A 132 -17.61 -14.86 -24.22
N PRO A 133 -17.11 -15.35 -25.37
CA PRO A 133 -17.88 -15.33 -26.60
C PRO A 133 -19.13 -16.22 -26.44
N LYS A 134 -20.26 -15.78 -27.02
CA LYS A 134 -21.53 -16.52 -26.97
C LYS A 134 -21.52 -17.80 -27.83
N GLY A 135 -20.60 -17.90 -28.78
CA GLY A 135 -20.44 -19.06 -29.67
C GLY A 135 -19.31 -19.99 -29.25
N GLU A 136 -19.08 -21.05 -30.04
CA GLU A 136 -17.94 -21.94 -29.83
C GLU A 136 -16.61 -21.21 -30.08
N ILE A 137 -15.63 -21.50 -29.22
CA ILE A 137 -14.26 -21.05 -29.43
C ILE A 137 -13.68 -21.84 -30.61
N PRO A 138 -13.19 -21.17 -31.68
CA PRO A 138 -12.64 -21.85 -32.84
C PRO A 138 -11.57 -22.86 -32.47
N ASP A 139 -11.57 -24.00 -33.15
CA ASP A 139 -10.53 -25.01 -32.95
C ASP A 139 -9.24 -24.58 -33.65
N ASP A 140 -8.20 -24.30 -32.88
CA ASP A 140 -6.88 -24.00 -33.41
C ASP A 140 -5.98 -25.21 -33.20
N ARG A 141 -5.86 -26.05 -34.24
CA ARG A 141 -5.01 -27.26 -34.22
C ARG A 141 -3.52 -26.95 -34.01
N PHE A 142 -3.11 -25.69 -34.16
CA PHE A 142 -1.74 -25.22 -33.96
C PHE A 142 -1.55 -24.51 -32.62
N SER A 143 -2.60 -24.37 -31.81
CA SER A 143 -2.50 -23.80 -30.46
C SER A 143 -1.92 -24.85 -29.50
N SER A 144 -0.93 -24.44 -28.70
CA SER A 144 -0.43 -25.23 -27.57
C SER A 144 -1.41 -25.29 -26.39
N TYR A 145 -2.52 -24.55 -26.46
CA TYR A 145 -3.52 -24.44 -25.40
C TYR A 145 -4.82 -25.13 -25.80
N SER A 146 -5.39 -25.91 -24.88
CA SER A 146 -6.70 -26.53 -25.05
C SER A 146 -7.84 -25.50 -25.03
N LYS A 147 -8.97 -25.82 -25.67
CA LYS A 147 -10.19 -25.00 -25.63
C LYS A 147 -10.63 -24.66 -24.19
N ASN A 148 -10.51 -25.62 -23.27
CA ASN A 148 -10.86 -25.43 -21.86
C ASN A 148 -9.94 -24.44 -21.17
N GLN A 149 -8.63 -24.49 -21.45
CA GLN A 149 -7.68 -23.51 -20.91
C GLN A 149 -7.96 -22.11 -21.45
N LEU A 150 -8.27 -21.98 -22.74
CA LEU A 150 -8.60 -20.67 -23.33
C LEU A 150 -9.91 -20.11 -22.76
N LYS A 151 -10.93 -20.97 -22.58
CA LYS A 151 -12.19 -20.58 -21.94
C LYS A 151 -11.98 -20.10 -20.51
N ALA A 152 -11.18 -20.84 -19.72
CA ALA A 152 -10.83 -20.45 -18.36
C ALA A 152 -10.07 -19.11 -18.33
N ALA A 153 -9.06 -18.95 -19.18
CA ALA A 153 -8.28 -17.72 -19.27
C ALA A 153 -9.14 -16.50 -19.65
N LEU A 154 -10.05 -16.64 -20.62
CA LEU A 154 -10.99 -15.58 -20.99
C LEU A 154 -11.95 -15.23 -19.84
N ALA A 155 -12.40 -16.23 -19.09
CA ALA A 155 -13.27 -16.00 -17.94
C ALA A 155 -12.56 -15.34 -16.76
N GLU A 156 -11.22 -15.37 -16.71
CA GLU A 156 -10.39 -14.67 -15.71
C GLU A 156 -9.77 -13.36 -16.28
N SER A 157 -10.11 -12.99 -17.51
CA SER A 157 -9.57 -11.81 -18.20
C SER A 157 -10.37 -10.53 -17.90
N TYR A 158 -10.81 -10.37 -16.66
CA TYR A 158 -11.51 -9.17 -16.20
C TYR A 158 -11.12 -8.80 -14.76
N VAL A 159 -11.29 -7.52 -14.44
CA VAL A 159 -11.05 -6.94 -13.13
C VAL A 159 -12.29 -6.16 -12.70
N THR A 160 -12.56 -6.13 -11.40
CA THR A 160 -13.52 -5.17 -10.85
C THR A 160 -12.79 -4.01 -10.19
N LEU A 161 -13.15 -2.79 -10.59
CA LEU A 161 -12.71 -1.56 -9.95
C LEU A 161 -13.86 -0.94 -9.16
N ASN A 162 -13.55 -0.51 -7.94
CA ASN A 162 -14.44 0.28 -7.12
C ASN A 162 -14.02 1.74 -7.17
N LEU A 163 -14.93 2.58 -7.62
CA LEU A 163 -14.64 3.94 -8.06
C LEU A 163 -15.56 4.96 -7.38
N THR A 164 -15.00 6.13 -7.12
CA THR A 164 -15.73 7.30 -6.62
C THR A 164 -15.52 8.48 -7.58
N PRO A 165 -16.58 9.14 -8.06
CA PRO A 165 -16.45 10.27 -8.99
C PRO A 165 -15.78 11.44 -8.29
N THR A 166 -15.06 12.26 -9.04
CA THR A 166 -14.33 13.42 -8.48
C THR A 166 -14.76 14.71 -9.13
N VAL A 167 -14.60 14.79 -10.44
CA VAL A 167 -14.92 15.97 -11.25
C VAL A 167 -15.57 15.47 -12.53
N HIS A 168 -16.58 16.19 -13.01
CA HIS A 168 -17.18 15.97 -14.32
C HIS A 168 -17.05 17.24 -15.17
N ASN A 169 -17.05 17.08 -16.49
CA ASN A 169 -17.06 18.16 -17.46
C ASN A 169 -18.08 17.87 -18.57
N PHE A 170 -18.73 18.91 -19.10
CA PHE A 170 -19.59 18.81 -20.27
C PHE A 170 -18.92 19.52 -21.44
N GLU A 171 -18.76 18.80 -22.54
CA GLU A 171 -18.28 19.35 -23.81
C GLU A 171 -19.44 19.33 -24.81
N PHE A 172 -19.69 20.48 -25.45
CA PHE A 172 -20.70 20.61 -26.49
C PHE A 172 -20.02 20.77 -27.84
N ASP A 173 -20.44 19.98 -28.82
CA ASP A 173 -19.94 20.14 -30.19
C ASP A 173 -20.75 21.18 -30.97
N GLU A 174 -20.29 21.51 -32.19
CA GLU A 174 -20.97 22.46 -33.10
C GLU A 174 -22.41 22.06 -33.43
N GLN A 175 -22.75 20.78 -33.28
CA GLN A 175 -24.07 20.22 -33.55
C GLN A 175 -24.95 20.20 -32.29
N GLY A 176 -24.43 20.66 -31.14
CA GLY A 176 -25.09 20.71 -29.84
C GLY A 176 -25.22 19.35 -29.15
N ARG A 177 -24.45 18.35 -29.58
CA ARG A 177 -24.34 17.04 -28.92
C ARG A 177 -23.42 17.18 -27.72
N VAL A 178 -23.67 16.37 -26.69
CA VAL A 178 -23.03 16.51 -25.39
C VAL A 178 -22.09 15.35 -25.14
N THR A 179 -20.86 15.63 -24.75
CA THR A 179 -19.94 14.65 -24.16
C THR A 179 -19.80 14.93 -22.68
N LEU A 180 -20.16 13.95 -21.85
CA LEU A 180 -19.97 13.97 -20.40
C LEU A 180 -18.68 13.21 -20.08
N ASP A 181 -17.64 13.92 -19.63
CA ASP A 181 -16.38 13.37 -19.12
C ASP A 181 -16.46 13.31 -17.60
N ILE A 182 -16.25 12.11 -17.02
CA ILE A 182 -16.29 11.89 -15.58
C ILE A 182 -14.97 11.26 -15.14
N ARG A 183 -14.28 11.93 -14.22
CA ARG A 183 -13.05 11.44 -13.60
C ARG A 183 -13.34 10.73 -12.28
N TYR A 184 -12.78 9.55 -12.11
CA TYR A 184 -12.90 8.73 -10.91
C TYR A 184 -11.55 8.42 -10.26
N LEU A 185 -11.60 8.13 -8.96
CA LEU A 185 -10.50 7.60 -8.17
C LEU A 185 -10.90 6.29 -7.50
N ALA A 186 -9.91 5.54 -6.98
CA ALA A 186 -10.12 4.36 -6.17
C ALA A 186 -11.01 4.65 -4.95
N TYR A 187 -12.07 3.87 -4.78
CA TYR A 187 -12.96 3.97 -3.62
C TYR A 187 -12.22 3.74 -2.30
N VAL A 188 -11.32 2.74 -2.26
CA VAL A 188 -10.58 2.36 -1.05
C VAL A 188 -9.77 3.53 -0.50
N GLU A 189 -9.04 4.25 -1.37
CA GLU A 189 -8.23 5.39 -0.96
C GLU A 189 -9.09 6.53 -0.41
N ASP A 190 -10.21 6.85 -1.06
CA ASP A 190 -11.09 7.96 -0.65
C ASP A 190 -11.97 7.62 0.56
N PHE A 191 -12.38 6.36 0.70
CA PHE A 191 -13.25 5.89 1.77
C PHE A 191 -12.49 5.78 3.10
N PHE A 192 -11.28 5.19 3.09
CA PHE A 192 -10.47 5.05 4.30
C PHE A 192 -9.67 6.32 4.67
N ASP A 193 -9.74 7.38 3.85
CA ASP A 193 -9.24 8.73 4.21
C ASP A 193 -10.26 9.52 5.08
N GLN A 194 -11.42 8.95 5.38
CA GLN A 194 -12.49 9.62 6.12
C GLN A 194 -12.27 9.69 7.64
N SER A 195 -12.95 10.65 8.27
CA SER A 195 -12.81 10.94 9.71
C SER A 195 -13.16 9.79 10.67
N GLY A 196 -13.84 8.76 10.18
CA GLY A 196 -14.14 7.54 10.94
C GLY A 196 -12.94 6.60 11.08
N PHE A 197 -11.90 6.74 10.25
CA PHE A 197 -10.73 5.86 10.25
C PHE A 197 -9.51 6.62 10.80
N ASN A 198 -9.58 7.02 12.07
CA ASN A 198 -8.54 7.79 12.73
C ASN A 198 -7.49 6.86 13.36
N VAL A 199 -6.21 7.11 13.10
CA VAL A 199 -5.11 6.34 13.71
C VAL A 199 -5.00 6.55 15.21
N PHE A 200 -5.44 7.71 15.69
CA PHE A 200 -5.58 8.00 17.12
C PHE A 200 -6.85 7.39 17.71
N ALA A 201 -7.23 6.19 17.25
CA ALA A 201 -8.36 5.47 17.80
C ALA A 201 -8.04 4.96 19.19
N ASP A 202 -8.99 5.12 20.10
CA ASP A 202 -8.83 4.74 21.50
C ASP A 202 -9.64 3.47 21.81
N PRO A 203 -9.02 2.39 22.32
CA PRO A 203 -9.72 1.15 22.64
C PRO A 203 -10.83 1.32 23.69
N THR A 204 -10.76 2.35 24.55
CA THR A 204 -11.83 2.61 25.53
C THR A 204 -13.06 3.29 24.91
N GLY A 205 -12.91 3.87 23.72
CA GLY A 205 -13.94 4.64 23.02
C GLY A 205 -14.25 5.99 23.64
N ILE A 206 -13.67 6.35 24.79
CA ILE A 206 -14.03 7.56 25.54
C ILE A 206 -13.60 8.82 24.77
N HIS A 207 -12.35 8.89 24.34
CA HIS A 207 -11.84 10.05 23.60
C HIS A 207 -12.57 10.19 22.26
N SER A 208 -12.84 9.06 21.60
CA SER A 208 -13.51 9.00 20.32
C SER A 208 -14.97 9.43 20.40
N PHE A 209 -15.68 9.01 21.46
CA PHE A 209 -17.03 9.47 21.73
C PHE A 209 -17.07 10.98 22.03
N ARG A 210 -16.09 11.53 22.77
CA ARG A 210 -15.96 12.99 22.95
C ARG A 210 -15.74 13.71 21.61
N ARG A 211 -14.88 13.18 20.74
CA ARG A 211 -14.66 13.72 19.38
C ARG A 211 -15.97 13.75 18.58
N GLU A 212 -16.71 12.65 18.59
CA GLU A 212 -18.00 12.54 17.90
C GLU A 212 -19.05 13.48 18.49
N LYS A 213 -19.11 13.60 19.82
CA LYS A 213 -19.96 14.57 20.51
C LYS A 213 -19.65 16.00 20.06
N ARG A 214 -18.38 16.39 20.01
CA ARG A 214 -17.95 17.72 19.54
C ARG A 214 -18.32 17.97 18.09
N LYS A 215 -18.13 16.97 17.20
CA LYS A 215 -18.53 17.07 15.79
C LYS A 215 -20.03 17.33 15.66
N LEU A 216 -20.85 16.59 16.41
CA LEU A 216 -22.30 16.78 16.44
C LEU A 216 -22.70 18.15 16.99
N GLN A 217 -22.09 18.59 18.10
CA GLN A 217 -22.33 19.91 18.70
C GLN A 217 -21.94 21.05 17.76
N MET A 218 -20.75 21.00 17.16
CA MET A 218 -20.27 22.01 16.21
C MET A 218 -21.16 22.07 14.97
N LYS A 219 -21.62 20.91 14.48
CA LYS A 219 -22.55 20.82 13.36
C LYS A 219 -23.89 21.47 13.70
N ALA A 220 -24.47 21.11 14.84
CA ALA A 220 -25.74 21.68 15.29
C ALA A 220 -25.65 23.20 15.49
N LEU A 221 -24.56 23.67 16.11
CA LEU A 221 -24.33 25.09 16.38
C LEU A 221 -24.11 25.89 15.09
N ARG A 222 -23.31 25.37 14.14
CA ARG A 222 -23.12 25.99 12.82
C ARG A 222 -24.46 26.17 12.11
N ALA A 223 -25.28 25.14 12.12
CA ALA A 223 -26.57 25.22 11.48
C ALA A 223 -27.56 26.15 12.20
N ALA A 224 -27.51 26.21 13.54
CA ALA A 224 -28.28 27.20 14.31
C ALA A 224 -27.80 28.65 14.08
N CYS A 225 -26.54 28.86 13.67
CA CYS A 225 -26.01 30.17 13.28
C CYS A 225 -26.43 30.59 11.86
N GLU A 226 -26.68 29.63 10.96
CA GLU A 226 -27.22 29.92 9.62
C GLU A 226 -28.71 30.34 9.68
N ASP A 227 -29.45 29.81 10.67
CA ASP A 227 -30.87 30.08 10.87
C ASP A 227 -31.17 31.44 11.56
N VAL A 228 -30.17 32.10 12.15
CA VAL A 228 -30.37 33.32 12.95
C VAL A 228 -29.27 34.36 12.67
N SER A 229 -29.65 35.53 12.17
CA SER A 229 -28.82 36.72 12.00
C SER A 229 -28.47 37.43 13.33
N GLY A 230 -28.16 36.67 14.39
CA GLY A 230 -27.96 37.16 15.76
C GLY A 230 -26.53 36.92 16.26
N GLY A 231 -25.92 37.93 16.89
CA GLY A 231 -24.51 37.95 17.31
C GLY A 231 -24.11 36.92 18.37
N ASP A 232 -25.01 36.50 19.26
CA ASP A 232 -24.69 35.65 20.43
C ASP A 232 -24.24 34.23 20.05
N ASN A 233 -24.82 33.65 18.99
CA ASN A 233 -24.47 32.30 18.53
C ASN A 233 -23.08 32.28 17.87
N LYS A 234 -22.67 33.38 17.21
CA LYS A 234 -21.37 33.51 16.55
C LYS A 234 -20.23 33.65 17.57
N GLU A 235 -20.46 34.40 18.64
CA GLU A 235 -19.50 34.53 19.75
C GLU A 235 -19.37 33.23 20.55
N SER A 236 -20.50 32.55 20.78
CA SER A 236 -20.52 31.21 21.38
C SER A 236 -19.73 30.19 20.53
N LEU A 237 -19.88 30.25 19.20
CA LEU A 237 -19.17 29.38 18.26
C LEU A 237 -17.65 29.63 18.28
N GLN A 238 -17.21 30.90 18.31
CA GLN A 238 -15.79 31.25 18.43
C GLN A 238 -15.19 30.82 19.77
N THR A 239 -15.94 30.95 20.86
CA THR A 239 -15.51 30.54 22.20
C THR A 239 -15.37 29.01 22.29
N LEU A 240 -16.37 28.27 21.79
CA LEU A 240 -16.34 26.81 21.69
C LEU A 240 -15.19 26.32 20.80
N GLN A 241 -14.90 26.99 19.68
CA GLN A 241 -13.76 26.66 18.84
C GLN A 241 -12.44 26.78 19.60
N LYS A 242 -12.21 27.89 20.32
CA LYS A 242 -10.99 28.09 21.11
C LYS A 242 -10.85 27.04 22.22
N GLU A 243 -11.94 26.69 22.90
CA GLU A 243 -11.94 25.64 23.92
C GLU A 243 -11.59 24.27 23.33
N TYR A 244 -12.16 23.95 22.16
CA TYR A 244 -11.90 22.69 21.47
C TYR A 244 -10.47 22.57 20.97
N VAL A 245 -9.86 23.63 20.45
CA VAL A 245 -8.44 23.61 20.03
C VAL A 245 -7.55 23.19 21.21
N ARG A 246 -7.77 23.75 22.41
CA ARG A 246 -7.00 23.38 23.60
C ARG A 246 -7.24 21.94 24.07
N GLN A 247 -8.47 21.44 23.91
CA GLN A 247 -8.79 20.04 24.23
C GLN A 247 -8.17 19.06 23.23
N VAL A 248 -8.08 19.45 21.95
CA VAL A 248 -7.53 18.63 20.88
C VAL A 248 -6.06 18.30 21.15
N ASP A 249 -5.21 19.27 21.49
CA ASP A 249 -3.79 19.00 21.74
C ASP A 249 -3.57 17.99 22.87
N LYS A 250 -4.36 18.14 23.95
CA LYS A 250 -4.32 17.23 25.09
C LYS A 250 -4.76 15.82 24.70
N GLU A 251 -5.85 15.70 23.95
CA GLU A 251 -6.37 14.40 23.50
C GLU A 251 -5.44 13.71 22.49
N VAL A 252 -4.74 14.45 21.65
CA VAL A 252 -3.72 13.88 20.75
C VAL A 252 -2.58 13.26 21.57
N GLY A 253 -2.09 13.97 22.59
CA GLY A 253 -1.10 13.42 23.52
C GLY A 253 -1.58 12.18 24.25
N GLU A 254 -2.81 12.21 24.79
CA GLU A 254 -3.46 11.07 25.45
C GLU A 254 -3.64 9.88 24.48
N SER A 255 -3.97 10.14 23.21
CA SER A 255 -4.15 9.10 22.19
C SER A 255 -2.83 8.43 21.81
N ILE A 256 -1.74 9.20 21.69
CA ILE A 256 -0.40 8.65 21.45
C ILE A 256 0.01 7.77 22.63
N GLN A 257 -0.20 8.24 23.86
CA GLN A 257 0.06 7.45 25.08
C GLN A 257 -0.77 6.17 25.12
N SER A 258 -2.06 6.25 24.78
CA SER A 258 -2.96 5.08 24.71
C SER A 258 -2.46 4.06 23.70
N MET A 259 -2.05 4.49 22.50
CA MET A 259 -1.51 3.59 21.48
C MET A 259 -0.23 2.87 21.96
N ILE A 260 0.72 3.59 22.57
CA ILE A 260 1.93 2.98 23.13
C ILE A 260 1.59 2.01 24.27
N ARG A 261 0.65 2.39 25.14
CA ARG A 261 0.18 1.54 26.23
C ARG A 261 -0.44 0.23 25.71
N VAL A 262 -1.23 0.28 24.64
CA VAL A 262 -1.79 -0.93 24.02
C VAL A 262 -0.68 -1.83 23.47
N LEU A 263 0.38 -1.26 22.87
CA LEU A 263 1.53 -2.04 22.42
C LEU A 263 2.26 -2.70 23.60
N MET A 264 2.40 -1.99 24.72
CA MET A 264 2.96 -2.53 25.96
C MET A 264 2.10 -3.67 26.53
N ASP A 265 0.80 -3.42 26.74
CA ASP A 265 -0.16 -4.38 27.32
C ASP A 265 -0.25 -5.67 26.47
N LYS A 266 -0.06 -5.56 25.14
CA LYS A 266 -0.01 -6.70 24.20
C LYS A 266 1.36 -7.35 24.06
N ARG A 267 2.37 -6.89 24.79
CA ARG A 267 3.76 -7.37 24.74
C ARG A 267 4.35 -7.30 23.33
N ARG A 268 4.00 -6.24 22.59
CA ARG A 268 4.47 -5.95 21.22
C ARG A 268 5.63 -4.95 21.19
N ILE A 269 6.09 -4.50 22.36
CA ILE A 269 7.35 -3.78 22.51
C ILE A 269 8.42 -4.77 22.93
N TYR A 270 9.48 -4.78 22.16
CA TYR A 270 10.64 -5.61 22.32
C TYR A 270 11.81 -4.77 22.79
N TYR A 271 12.66 -5.38 23.62
CA TYR A 271 13.79 -4.72 24.21
C TYR A 271 15.08 -5.47 23.87
N MET A 272 16.12 -4.70 23.60
CA MET A 272 17.47 -5.20 23.39
C MET A 272 18.41 -4.39 24.27
N SER A 273 19.05 -5.05 25.22
CA SER A 273 20.06 -4.44 26.09
C SER A 273 21.44 -4.63 25.48
N LEU A 274 22.14 -3.52 25.23
CA LEU A 274 23.46 -3.53 24.62
C LEU A 274 24.47 -2.85 25.54
N SER A 275 25.65 -3.44 25.73
CA SER A 275 26.74 -2.79 26.47
C SER A 275 27.39 -1.68 25.65
N ALA A 276 28.03 -0.72 26.32
CA ALA A 276 28.80 0.33 25.64
C ALA A 276 29.90 -0.24 24.72
N GLU A 277 30.50 -1.38 25.09
CA GLU A 277 31.49 -2.06 24.26
C GLU A 277 30.89 -2.59 22.96
N GLN A 278 29.73 -3.24 23.03
CA GLN A 278 29.02 -3.77 21.85
C GLN A 278 28.60 -2.64 20.91
N ILE A 279 28.11 -1.53 21.46
CA ILE A 279 27.75 -0.34 20.67
C ILE A 279 28.97 0.25 19.97
N ASN A 280 30.11 0.36 20.67
CA ASN A 280 31.35 0.86 20.09
C ASN A 280 31.87 -0.07 18.99
N LYS A 281 31.87 -1.39 19.21
CA LYS A 281 32.24 -2.39 18.19
C LYS A 281 31.35 -2.28 16.96
N PHE A 282 30.04 -2.24 17.14
CA PHE A 282 29.07 -2.10 16.06
C PHE A 282 29.24 -0.79 15.29
N THR A 283 29.45 0.34 15.98
CA THR A 283 29.63 1.64 15.34
C THR A 283 30.96 1.72 14.57
N ALA A 284 32.01 1.04 15.05
CA ALA A 284 33.33 1.04 14.42
C ALA A 284 33.42 0.12 13.19
N LEU A 285 32.86 -1.10 13.29
CA LEU A 285 33.02 -2.16 12.28
C LEU A 285 31.77 -2.32 11.38
N GLY A 286 30.61 -1.86 11.85
CA GLY A 286 29.33 -1.89 11.13
C GLY A 286 28.99 -3.28 10.56
N PRO A 287 28.51 -3.39 9.31
CA PRO A 287 28.15 -4.67 8.71
C PRO A 287 29.29 -5.70 8.60
N HIS A 288 30.56 -5.31 8.67
CA HIS A 288 31.69 -6.26 8.62
C HIS A 288 31.90 -7.04 9.92
N LEU A 289 31.15 -6.69 10.97
CA LEU A 289 31.12 -7.41 12.24
C LEU A 289 30.24 -8.65 12.10
N ASP A 290 30.62 -9.78 12.72
CA ASP A 290 29.69 -10.89 12.88
C ASP A 290 28.66 -10.50 13.94
N PHE A 291 27.55 -9.92 13.49
CA PHE A 291 26.52 -9.42 14.38
C PHE A 291 25.98 -10.51 15.32
N LYS A 292 25.98 -11.78 14.87
CA LYS A 292 25.45 -12.89 15.66
C LYS A 292 26.40 -13.29 16.78
N GLU A 293 27.69 -13.31 16.50
CA GLU A 293 28.71 -13.73 17.47
C GLU A 293 29.22 -12.58 18.35
N ASP A 294 29.38 -11.38 17.78
CA ASP A 294 30.05 -10.25 18.44
C ASP A 294 29.07 -9.25 19.09
N VAL A 295 27.81 -9.22 18.66
CA VAL A 295 26.78 -8.29 19.17
C VAL A 295 25.65 -9.02 19.87
N LEU A 296 25.12 -10.09 19.28
CA LEU A 296 24.01 -10.86 19.85
C LEU A 296 24.44 -11.92 20.86
N LYS A 297 25.68 -11.91 21.35
CA LYS A 297 26.10 -12.72 22.50
C LYS A 297 26.59 -11.82 23.63
N ASP A 298 26.22 -12.19 24.86
CA ASP A 298 26.79 -11.58 26.05
C ASP A 298 28.20 -12.13 26.34
N GLU A 299 28.89 -11.57 27.33
CA GLU A 299 30.24 -11.99 27.76
C GLU A 299 30.33 -13.46 28.19
N SER A 300 29.20 -14.13 28.45
CA SER A 300 29.12 -15.56 28.79
C SER A 300 28.88 -16.46 27.58
N GLY A 301 28.79 -15.91 26.37
CA GLY A 301 28.45 -16.64 25.15
C GLY A 301 26.97 -16.97 25.00
N SER A 302 26.11 -16.45 25.89
CA SER A 302 24.66 -16.62 25.82
C SER A 302 24.07 -15.61 24.83
N SER A 303 23.14 -16.05 23.97
CA SER A 303 22.46 -15.15 23.04
C SER A 303 21.75 -14.03 23.80
N ILE A 304 21.92 -12.77 23.37
CA ILE A 304 21.08 -11.65 23.81
C ILE A 304 19.67 -11.94 23.30
N TRP A 305 18.79 -12.27 24.23
CA TRP A 305 17.39 -12.51 23.92
C TRP A 305 16.72 -11.17 23.68
N ILE A 306 16.09 -11.02 22.51
CA ILE A 306 15.06 -10.00 22.33
C ILE A 306 13.94 -10.36 23.30
N THR A 307 13.80 -9.59 24.39
CA THR A 307 12.84 -9.88 25.45
C THR A 307 11.57 -9.05 25.28
N ASN A 308 10.45 -9.59 25.75
CA ASN A 308 9.22 -8.86 25.98
C ASN A 308 9.10 -8.50 27.49
N GLU A 309 8.15 -7.66 27.88
CA GLU A 309 8.07 -7.02 29.21
C GLU A 309 8.41 -7.89 30.44
N THR A 310 7.89 -9.12 30.53
CA THR A 310 8.12 -9.97 31.71
C THR A 310 9.57 -10.42 31.81
N ASP A 311 10.13 -10.85 30.68
CA ASP A 311 11.52 -11.31 30.60
C ASP A 311 12.48 -10.10 30.65
N HIS A 312 12.03 -8.93 30.17
CA HIS A 312 12.78 -7.67 30.21
C HIS A 312 13.01 -7.19 31.64
N SER A 313 11.99 -7.26 32.50
CA SER A 313 12.11 -6.85 33.90
C SER A 313 13.18 -7.67 34.65
N GLU A 314 13.26 -8.97 34.37
CA GLU A 314 14.29 -9.86 34.93
C GLU A 314 15.68 -9.55 34.38
N VAL A 315 15.80 -9.35 33.06
CA VAL A 315 17.07 -8.97 32.41
C VAL A 315 17.58 -7.61 32.91
N LEU A 316 16.69 -6.63 33.04
CA LEU A 316 17.02 -5.30 33.57
C LEU A 316 17.49 -5.38 35.02
N GLN A 317 16.80 -6.16 35.88
CA GLN A 317 17.25 -6.38 37.26
C GLN A 317 18.62 -7.05 37.32
N ARG A 318 18.90 -8.01 36.44
CA ARG A 318 20.22 -8.66 36.32
C ARG A 318 21.30 -7.67 35.89
N ASN A 319 21.02 -6.81 34.92
CA ASN A 319 21.96 -5.80 34.42
C ASN A 319 22.23 -4.71 35.48
N ILE A 320 21.20 -4.27 36.21
CA ILE A 320 21.34 -3.33 37.34
C ILE A 320 22.19 -3.96 38.44
N SER A 321 21.94 -5.23 38.79
CA SER A 321 22.71 -5.95 39.81
C SER A 321 24.20 -6.05 39.45
N LYS A 322 24.52 -6.42 38.20
CA LYS A 322 25.89 -6.43 37.69
C LYS A 322 26.55 -5.05 37.71
N ALA A 323 25.83 -4.01 37.31
CA ALA A 323 26.35 -2.64 37.33
C ALA A 323 26.58 -2.13 38.75
N MET A 324 25.73 -2.50 39.72
CA MET A 324 25.93 -2.21 41.13
C MET A 324 27.12 -2.98 41.71
N GLU A 325 27.33 -4.24 41.30
CA GLU A 325 28.50 -5.03 41.68
C GLU A 325 29.79 -4.39 41.17
N VAL A 326 29.85 -4.00 39.89
CA VAL A 326 30.99 -3.28 39.31
C VAL A 326 31.22 -1.92 39.97
N ALA A 327 30.15 -1.17 40.27
CA ALA A 327 30.24 0.11 40.99
C ALA A 327 30.73 -0.07 42.44
N SER A 328 30.34 -1.17 43.10
CA SER A 328 30.77 -1.51 44.46
C SER A 328 32.24 -1.93 44.55
N LEU A 329 32.83 -2.36 43.44
CA LEU A 329 34.26 -2.66 43.32
C LEU A 329 35.11 -1.39 43.09
N VAL A 330 34.49 -0.26 42.72
CA VAL A 330 35.17 0.99 42.34
C VAL A 330 35.09 2.08 43.44
N ARG A 331 34.36 1.86 44.54
CA ARG A 331 34.33 2.81 45.67
C ARG A 331 34.36 2.12 47.04
N ASP A 332 35.49 2.30 47.74
CA ASP A 332 35.51 2.54 49.18
C ASP A 332 34.60 3.74 49.51
N ASP A 333 34.01 3.72 50.71
CA ASP A 333 33.01 4.66 51.28
C ASP A 333 31.54 4.31 51.02
N ARG A 334 31.05 3.38 51.86
CA ARG A 334 29.71 2.77 51.85
C ARG A 334 28.57 3.58 52.50
N ASP A 335 28.78 4.81 52.97
CA ASP A 335 27.83 5.39 53.94
C ASP A 335 26.77 6.38 53.40
N GLU A 336 26.75 6.72 52.10
CA GLU A 336 25.78 7.71 51.58
C GLU A 336 24.63 7.16 50.71
N ALA A 337 24.71 5.91 50.23
CA ALA A 337 23.72 5.38 49.27
C ALA A 337 22.46 4.79 49.92
N GLU A 338 22.55 4.25 51.14
CA GLU A 338 21.40 3.60 51.81
C GLU A 338 20.31 4.58 52.27
N LYS A 339 20.59 5.89 52.34
CA LYS A 339 19.62 6.88 52.84
C LYS A 339 18.64 7.43 51.80
N LYS A 340 18.77 7.10 50.51
CA LYS A 340 17.92 7.69 49.44
C LYS A 340 16.93 6.75 48.77
N ALA A 341 16.95 5.45 49.08
CA ALA A 341 16.01 4.48 48.51
C ALA A 341 14.70 4.41 49.33
N GLY A 342 13.96 5.51 49.38
CA GLY A 342 12.60 5.54 49.91
C GLY A 342 11.59 5.23 48.79
N GLY A 343 10.99 4.03 48.88
CA GLY A 343 9.58 3.72 48.56
C GLY A 343 8.96 4.15 47.21
N ASP A 344 8.58 3.13 46.44
CA ASP A 344 7.46 3.07 45.48
C ASP A 344 7.64 3.84 44.14
N THR A 345 8.31 3.19 43.18
CA THR A 345 8.46 3.69 41.81
C THR A 345 7.58 2.94 40.82
N ASN A 346 6.65 3.67 40.20
CA ASN A 346 5.91 3.27 39.00
C ASN A 346 6.86 2.69 37.92
N PRO A 347 6.54 1.54 37.27
CA PRO A 347 7.42 0.88 36.29
C PRO A 347 7.79 1.77 35.08
N VAL A 348 6.94 2.75 34.74
CA VAL A 348 7.20 3.73 33.67
C VAL A 348 8.31 4.73 34.03
N ALA A 349 8.47 5.06 35.32
CA ALA A 349 9.53 5.96 35.78
C ALA A 349 10.88 5.24 35.87
N ALA A 350 10.89 3.94 36.20
CA ALA A 350 12.09 3.12 36.19
C ALA A 350 12.65 2.92 34.76
N ALA A 351 11.76 2.72 33.77
CA ALA A 351 12.14 2.61 32.35
C ALA A 351 12.72 3.92 31.77
N LEU A 352 12.38 5.08 32.34
CA LEU A 352 12.87 6.39 31.89
C LEU A 352 14.08 6.90 32.71
N ALA A 353 14.32 6.39 33.92
CA ALA A 353 15.33 6.90 34.86
C ALA A 353 16.58 6.02 35.01
N ALA A 354 16.57 4.77 34.55
CA ALA A 354 17.74 3.90 34.65
C ALA A 354 18.72 4.10 33.47
N THR A 355 19.37 5.26 33.39
CA THR A 355 20.60 5.37 32.59
C THR A 355 21.71 4.62 33.31
N ASN A 356 21.81 3.31 33.06
CA ASN A 356 23.02 2.56 33.37
C ASN A 356 24.14 3.06 32.45
N PRO A 357 25.25 3.62 32.95
CA PRO A 357 26.33 4.09 32.08
C PRO A 357 27.02 2.98 31.28
N LEU A 358 26.80 1.71 31.66
CA LEU A 358 27.42 0.54 31.01
C LEU A 358 26.51 -0.15 29.98
N TYR A 359 25.18 0.00 30.09
CA TYR A 359 24.20 -0.67 29.21
C TYR A 359 23.13 0.30 28.71
N GLN A 360 22.85 0.25 27.41
CA GLN A 360 21.81 1.03 26.75
C GLN A 360 20.68 0.12 26.28
N GLU A 361 19.45 0.49 26.63
CA GLU A 361 18.24 -0.23 26.25
C GLU A 361 17.67 0.33 24.94
N LEU A 362 17.56 -0.54 23.94
CA LEU A 362 16.87 -0.26 22.68
C LEU A 362 15.47 -0.87 22.72
N ALA A 363 14.47 -0.02 22.92
CA ALA A 363 13.06 -0.39 22.78
C ALA A 363 12.58 -0.22 21.34
N PHE A 364 11.96 -1.25 20.76
CA PHE A 364 11.44 -1.24 19.40
C PHE A 364 10.17 -2.08 19.26
N PHE A 365 9.43 -1.89 18.18
CA PHE A 365 8.33 -2.78 17.77
C PHE A 365 8.46 -3.08 16.28
N TYR A 366 7.80 -4.12 15.80
CA TYR A 366 7.73 -4.42 14.37
C TYR A 366 6.60 -3.62 13.70
N VAL A 367 6.81 -3.25 12.44
CA VAL A 367 5.82 -2.48 11.65
C VAL A 367 4.46 -3.20 11.60
N SER A 368 4.43 -4.53 11.49
CA SER A 368 3.18 -5.29 11.51
C SER A 368 2.42 -5.13 12.83
N ASP A 369 3.13 -5.16 13.95
CA ASP A 369 2.53 -5.06 15.29
C ASP A 369 1.90 -3.69 15.54
N LEU A 370 2.52 -2.63 15.02
CA LEU A 370 1.96 -1.28 15.03
C LEU A 370 0.69 -1.20 14.19
N ILE A 371 0.73 -1.69 12.95
CA ILE A 371 -0.41 -1.63 12.03
C ILE A 371 -1.59 -2.43 12.60
N ASP A 372 -1.35 -3.65 13.08
CA ASP A 372 -2.39 -4.47 13.69
C ASP A 372 -3.00 -3.79 14.91
N THR A 373 -2.18 -3.18 15.76
CA THR A 373 -2.66 -2.43 16.93
C THR A 373 -3.54 -1.25 16.52
N VAL A 374 -3.15 -0.48 15.50
CA VAL A 374 -3.95 0.63 14.98
C VAL A 374 -5.28 0.14 14.40
N LEU A 375 -5.26 -0.92 13.58
CA LEU A 375 -6.47 -1.48 12.97
C LEU A 375 -7.43 -2.02 14.04
N GLU A 376 -6.91 -2.72 15.05
CA GLU A 376 -7.72 -3.27 16.13
C GLU A 376 -8.31 -2.16 17.02
N ASN A 377 -7.53 -1.10 17.29
CA ASN A 377 -8.03 0.06 18.02
C ASN A 377 -9.20 0.74 17.28
N ILE A 378 -9.12 0.87 15.96
CA ILE A 378 -10.21 1.40 15.13
C ILE A 378 -11.46 0.50 15.21
N GLN A 379 -11.30 -0.83 15.11
CA GLN A 379 -12.42 -1.78 15.24
C GLN A 379 -13.09 -1.70 16.62
N ASN A 380 -12.28 -1.64 17.68
CA ASN A 380 -12.76 -1.52 19.05
C ASN A 380 -13.47 -0.18 19.28
N GLU A 381 -12.92 0.91 18.74
CA GLU A 381 -13.54 2.24 18.77
C GLU A 381 -14.95 2.21 18.17
N PHE A 382 -15.13 1.65 16.96
CA PHE A 382 -16.46 1.55 16.36
C PHE A 382 -17.45 0.84 17.30
N THR A 383 -17.05 -0.31 17.85
CA THR A 383 -17.90 -1.11 18.74
C THR A 383 -18.28 -0.34 20.01
N LYS A 384 -17.31 0.34 20.64
CA LYS A 384 -17.54 1.09 21.89
C LYS A 384 -18.35 2.36 21.67
N VAL A 385 -18.05 3.14 20.63
CA VAL A 385 -18.75 4.38 20.32
C VAL A 385 -20.20 4.10 19.92
N VAL A 386 -20.45 3.04 19.14
CA VAL A 386 -21.83 2.62 18.80
C VAL A 386 -22.62 2.25 20.05
N ALA A 387 -22.04 1.47 20.98
CA ALA A 387 -22.68 1.13 22.24
C ALA A 387 -22.92 2.34 23.16
N GLN A 388 -21.99 3.30 23.19
CA GLN A 388 -22.16 4.54 23.95
C GLN A 388 -23.27 5.41 23.34
N LEU A 389 -23.35 5.52 22.01
CA LEU A 389 -24.45 6.24 21.35
C LEU A 389 -25.84 5.61 21.58
N GLU A 390 -25.91 4.32 21.91
CA GLU A 390 -27.17 3.66 22.30
C GLU A 390 -27.67 4.06 23.68
N THR A 391 -26.75 4.38 24.61
CA THR A 391 -27.08 4.63 26.03
C THR A 391 -27.24 6.10 26.36
N VAL A 392 -26.68 6.99 25.54
CA VAL A 392 -26.68 8.44 25.76
C VAL A 392 -28.07 9.02 25.55
N LYS A 393 -28.57 9.74 26.56
CA LYS A 393 -29.83 10.50 26.46
C LYS A 393 -29.59 11.77 25.65
N SER A 394 -30.54 12.18 24.79
CA SER A 394 -30.40 13.36 23.93
C SER A 394 -30.06 14.64 24.71
N ASN A 395 -30.54 14.76 25.94
CA ASN A 395 -30.29 15.91 26.81
C ASN A 395 -28.82 16.06 27.25
N GLU A 396 -27.99 15.02 27.13
CA GLU A 396 -26.56 15.06 27.48
C GLU A 396 -25.68 15.63 26.36
N VAL A 397 -26.17 15.63 25.12
CA VAL A 397 -25.49 16.23 23.96
C VAL A 397 -26.22 17.50 23.55
N LYS A 398 -25.84 18.62 24.19
CA LYS A 398 -26.40 19.95 23.91
C LYS A 398 -26.52 20.20 22.39
N TYR A 399 -27.64 20.77 21.98
CA TYR A 399 -27.95 21.19 20.60
C TYR A 399 -28.21 20.05 19.59
N THR A 400 -28.31 18.78 20.00
CA THR A 400 -28.49 17.65 19.06
C THR A 400 -29.87 17.00 19.19
N THR A 401 -30.45 16.52 18.09
CA THR A 401 -31.73 15.78 18.11
C THR A 401 -31.53 14.26 18.30
N PRO A 402 -32.53 13.51 18.78
CA PRO A 402 -32.48 12.04 18.82
C PRO A 402 -32.30 11.40 17.43
N GLU A 403 -32.84 12.03 16.39
CA GLU A 403 -32.74 11.56 15.01
C GLU A 403 -31.31 11.67 14.46
N ASP A 404 -30.62 12.77 14.77
CA ASP A 404 -29.19 12.95 14.44
C ASP A 404 -28.31 11.85 15.03
N LEU A 405 -28.56 11.50 16.30
CA LEU A 405 -27.83 10.42 16.99
C LEU A 405 -28.09 9.06 16.33
N LYS A 406 -29.36 8.77 15.98
CA LYS A 406 -29.74 7.54 15.29
C LYS A 406 -29.10 7.45 13.89
N LYS A 407 -29.10 8.54 13.13
CA LYS A 407 -28.46 8.62 11.81
C LYS A 407 -26.96 8.38 11.92
N ARG A 408 -26.29 9.07 12.85
CA ARG A 408 -24.84 8.91 13.07
C ARG A 408 -24.46 7.48 13.47
N LYS A 409 -25.28 6.83 14.31
CA LYS A 409 -25.10 5.43 14.68
C LYS A 409 -25.15 4.51 13.45
N LEU A 410 -26.15 4.69 12.58
CA LEU A 410 -26.27 3.90 11.36
C LEU A 410 -25.06 4.09 10.43
N ASP A 411 -24.53 5.31 10.35
CA ASP A 411 -23.33 5.60 9.56
C ASP A 411 -22.09 4.87 10.12
N LEU A 412 -21.91 4.89 11.44
CA LEU A 412 -20.82 4.17 12.11
C LEU A 412 -20.91 2.65 11.90
N MET A 413 -22.11 2.08 11.94
CA MET A 413 -22.33 0.66 11.63
C MET A 413 -21.96 0.33 10.17
N LYS A 414 -22.27 1.23 9.22
CA LYS A 414 -21.85 1.06 7.82
C LYS A 414 -20.32 1.19 7.66
N TYR A 415 -19.67 2.10 8.38
CA TYR A 415 -18.20 2.18 8.39
C TYR A 415 -17.58 0.90 8.92
N GLN A 416 -18.08 0.39 10.05
CA GLN A 416 -17.62 -0.86 10.66
C GLN A 416 -17.73 -2.04 9.68
N LYS A 417 -18.89 -2.24 9.03
CA LYS A 417 -19.09 -3.34 8.07
C LYS A 417 -18.13 -3.27 6.87
N ASN A 418 -17.79 -2.08 6.40
CA ASN A 418 -16.81 -1.92 5.32
C ASN A 418 -15.37 -2.11 5.82
N PHE A 419 -15.07 -1.73 7.07
CA PHE A 419 -13.77 -1.90 7.70
C PHE A 419 -13.41 -3.38 7.93
N GLU A 420 -14.39 -4.21 8.29
CA GLU A 420 -14.22 -5.66 8.43
C GLU A 420 -13.74 -6.34 7.13
N ARG A 421 -13.94 -5.68 5.99
CA ARG A 421 -13.54 -6.14 4.63
C ARG A 421 -12.33 -5.40 4.08
N PHE A 422 -11.59 -4.71 4.94
CA PHE A 422 -10.35 -4.04 4.58
C PHE A 422 -9.15 -4.83 5.10
N ARG A 423 -8.12 -4.98 4.28
CA ARG A 423 -6.87 -5.66 4.60
C ARG A 423 -5.68 -4.83 4.12
N ILE A 424 -4.59 -4.89 4.86
CA ILE A 424 -3.30 -4.31 4.46
C ILE A 424 -2.34 -5.46 4.19
N LEU A 425 -1.70 -5.46 3.03
CA LEU A 425 -0.67 -6.43 2.66
C LEU A 425 0.68 -5.77 2.59
N LEU A 426 1.65 -6.37 3.28
CA LEU A 426 3.02 -5.92 3.32
C LEU A 426 3.86 -6.89 2.50
N GLY A 427 4.49 -6.38 1.46
CA GLY A 427 5.40 -7.10 0.59
C GLY A 427 6.81 -7.17 1.18
N PRO A 428 7.69 -7.92 0.51
CA PRO A 428 9.08 -8.02 0.93
C PRO A 428 9.88 -6.74 0.60
N VAL A 429 11.00 -6.62 1.28
CA VAL A 429 12.07 -5.64 1.05
C VAL A 429 13.40 -6.36 1.06
N GLU A 430 14.26 -6.00 0.12
CA GLU A 430 15.62 -6.52 -0.04
C GLU A 430 16.58 -5.76 0.86
N PHE A 431 17.40 -6.49 1.61
CA PHE A 431 18.55 -5.99 2.35
C PHE A 431 19.82 -6.61 1.78
N MET A 432 20.77 -5.76 1.43
CA MET A 432 22.08 -6.19 0.96
C MET A 432 22.98 -6.46 2.17
N ASP A 433 23.53 -7.67 2.26
CA ASP A 433 24.60 -7.95 3.21
C ASP A 433 25.90 -7.31 2.72
N HIS A 434 26.43 -6.37 3.49
CA HIS A 434 27.69 -5.68 3.21
C HIS A 434 28.87 -6.28 4.00
N GLY A 435 28.62 -7.27 4.85
CA GLY A 435 29.58 -7.80 5.81
C GLY A 435 30.48 -8.91 5.29
N ASN A 436 29.91 -9.81 4.48
CA ASN A 436 30.60 -11.00 4.00
C ASN A 436 31.49 -10.72 2.78
N TYR A 437 32.66 -11.38 2.74
CA TYR A 437 33.59 -11.37 1.59
C TYR A 437 33.02 -12.05 0.34
N ILE A 438 31.83 -12.64 0.42
CA ILE A 438 31.07 -13.14 -0.72
C ILE A 438 30.14 -12.01 -1.13
N PRO A 439 30.46 -11.24 -2.20
CA PRO A 439 29.50 -10.32 -2.77
C PRO A 439 28.32 -11.17 -3.26
N GLU A 440 27.08 -10.84 -2.88
CA GLU A 440 25.79 -11.27 -3.50
C GLU A 440 24.74 -11.92 -2.58
N THR A 441 24.93 -12.09 -1.26
CA THR A 441 23.80 -12.60 -0.44
C THR A 441 22.82 -11.48 -0.08
N SER A 442 21.77 -11.31 -0.90
CA SER A 442 20.61 -10.48 -0.57
C SER A 442 19.65 -11.23 0.36
N ILE A 443 19.11 -10.55 1.38
CA ILE A 443 18.12 -11.11 2.30
C ILE A 443 16.79 -10.40 2.06
N PHE A 444 15.75 -11.17 1.79
CA PHE A 444 14.39 -10.65 1.65
C PHE A 444 13.63 -10.83 2.96
N VAL A 445 13.12 -9.74 3.51
CA VAL A 445 12.28 -9.76 4.71
C VAL A 445 10.98 -9.02 4.44
N ASN A 446 9.92 -9.33 5.18
CA ASN A 446 8.66 -8.62 5.02
C ASN A 446 8.78 -7.17 5.54
N PHE A 447 8.11 -6.19 4.92
CA PHE A 447 8.05 -4.84 5.48
C PHE A 447 7.51 -4.79 6.91
N GLY A 448 6.60 -5.71 7.26
CA GLY A 448 6.08 -5.89 8.60
C GLY A 448 7.16 -6.26 9.62
N ASP A 449 8.27 -6.86 9.19
CA ASP A 449 9.40 -7.29 10.02
C ASP A 449 10.47 -6.23 10.25
N VAL A 450 10.28 -5.03 9.70
CA VAL A 450 11.21 -3.94 9.94
C VAL A 450 11.03 -3.45 11.39
N PRO A 451 12.06 -3.50 12.25
CA PRO A 451 11.97 -2.97 13.60
C PRO A 451 12.07 -1.44 13.59
N ILE A 452 11.23 -0.77 14.37
CA ILE A 452 11.25 0.68 14.55
C ILE A 452 11.44 1.00 16.02
N SER A 453 12.44 1.83 16.32
CA SER A 453 12.65 2.32 17.68
C SER A 453 11.43 3.10 18.18
N VAL A 454 10.95 2.77 19.39
CA VAL A 454 9.82 3.45 20.04
C VAL A 454 10.09 4.94 20.15
N LYS A 455 11.30 5.32 20.56
CA LYS A 455 11.71 6.73 20.71
C LYS A 455 11.60 7.48 19.38
N TYR A 456 12.21 6.93 18.33
CA TYR A 456 12.20 7.55 17.00
C TYR A 456 10.78 7.69 16.45
N PHE A 457 9.93 6.68 16.65
CA PHE A 457 8.54 6.72 16.24
C PHE A 457 7.72 7.78 16.99
N VAL A 458 7.87 7.87 18.32
CA VAL A 458 7.14 8.86 19.13
C VAL A 458 7.53 10.28 18.75
N GLU A 459 8.82 10.56 18.55
CA GLU A 459 9.30 11.87 18.08
C GLU A 459 8.71 12.23 16.71
N TRP A 460 8.74 11.29 15.77
CA TRP A 460 8.16 11.48 14.44
C TRP A 460 6.64 11.70 14.48
N LEU A 461 5.92 10.90 15.27
CA LEU A 461 4.47 10.99 15.37
C LEU A 461 4.04 12.28 16.05
N ALA A 462 4.75 12.71 17.10
CA ALA A 462 4.50 13.99 17.76
C ALA A 462 4.68 15.16 16.79
N ASP A 463 5.76 15.20 16.00
CA ASP A 463 5.97 16.22 14.97
C ASP A 463 4.81 16.27 13.95
N ARG A 464 4.35 15.10 13.49
CA ARG A 464 3.23 15.00 12.52
C ARG A 464 1.86 15.32 13.11
N ALA A 465 1.67 15.07 14.40
CA ALA A 465 0.40 15.28 15.09
C ALA A 465 0.26 16.74 15.56
N LEU A 466 1.34 17.35 16.08
CA LEU A 466 1.37 18.72 16.60
C LEU A 466 1.49 19.78 15.50
N SER A 467 2.01 19.43 14.33
CA SER A 467 2.07 20.35 13.18
C SER A 467 0.72 20.58 12.49
N ARG A 468 -0.38 20.00 12.99
CA ARG A 468 -1.70 20.03 12.33
C ARG A 468 -2.75 20.66 13.25
N GLU A 469 -3.52 21.58 12.70
CA GLU A 469 -4.65 22.24 13.39
C GLU A 469 -5.85 21.28 13.65
N ASP A 470 -5.81 20.06 13.08
CA ASP A 470 -6.88 19.06 13.21
C ASP A 470 -6.43 17.82 13.99
N SER A 471 -7.28 17.36 14.93
CA SER A 471 -7.12 16.12 15.73
C SER A 471 -7.26 14.81 14.92
N PHE A 472 -7.17 14.92 13.59
CA PHE A 472 -7.54 13.86 12.67
C PHE A 472 -6.34 13.42 11.85
N TYR A 473 -6.00 12.14 11.98
CA TYR A 473 -4.99 11.50 11.15
C TYR A 473 -5.58 10.24 10.52
N SER A 474 -5.96 10.35 9.25
CA SER A 474 -6.56 9.23 8.52
C SER A 474 -5.60 8.05 8.39
N LEU A 475 -6.17 6.84 8.38
CA LEU A 475 -5.42 5.59 8.18
C LEU A 475 -4.61 5.64 6.88
N THR A 476 -5.23 5.97 5.75
CA THR A 476 -4.53 6.03 4.45
C THR A 476 -3.36 7.01 4.45
N ARG A 477 -3.51 8.17 5.10
CA ARG A 477 -2.43 9.17 5.18
C ARG A 477 -1.32 8.71 6.13
N PHE A 478 -1.68 8.13 7.27
CA PHE A 478 -0.72 7.58 8.22
C PHE A 478 0.12 6.48 7.59
N MET A 479 -0.49 5.53 6.88
CA MET A 479 0.22 4.45 6.21
C MET A 479 1.20 5.01 5.15
N ASN A 480 0.75 6.00 4.37
CA ASN A 480 1.61 6.67 3.41
C ASN A 480 2.80 7.41 4.05
N ASP A 481 2.54 8.16 5.12
CA ASP A 481 3.57 8.87 5.86
C ASP A 481 4.53 7.88 6.55
N LEU A 482 4.02 6.77 7.10
CA LEU A 482 4.82 5.71 7.72
C LEU A 482 5.78 5.08 6.71
N PHE A 483 5.28 4.61 5.56
CA PHE A 483 6.12 3.93 4.58
C PHE A 483 7.04 4.88 3.79
N ASN A 484 6.50 5.97 3.26
CA ASN A 484 7.26 6.86 2.37
C ASN A 484 8.14 7.87 3.13
N ASN A 485 7.78 8.23 4.38
CA ASN A 485 8.55 9.22 5.14
C ASN A 485 9.33 8.62 6.31
N LEU A 486 8.79 7.67 7.07
CA LEU A 486 9.52 7.09 8.21
C LEU A 486 10.43 5.94 7.75
N ILE A 487 9.83 4.88 7.21
CA ILE A 487 10.51 3.63 6.83
C ILE A 487 11.49 3.88 5.68
N THR A 488 11.07 4.55 4.61
CA THR A 488 11.97 4.85 3.47
C THR A 488 13.17 5.69 3.90
N LYS A 489 12.99 6.67 4.80
CA LYS A 489 14.13 7.45 5.32
C LYS A 489 15.03 6.62 6.21
N PHE A 490 14.45 5.77 7.06
CA PHE A 490 15.19 4.85 7.91
C PHE A 490 16.05 3.89 7.07
N LEU A 491 15.46 3.21 6.08
CA LEU A 491 16.14 2.22 5.24
C LEU A 491 17.20 2.82 4.31
N ASN A 492 17.03 4.06 3.86
CA ASN A 492 17.95 4.74 2.95
C ASN A 492 18.99 5.61 3.66
N ASN A 493 19.02 5.62 4.99
CA ASN A 493 19.97 6.42 5.75
C ASN A 493 21.31 5.71 5.87
N GLY A 494 22.36 6.29 5.28
CA GLY A 494 23.74 5.80 5.38
C GLY A 494 24.57 6.48 6.46
N LYS A 495 23.97 7.23 7.40
CA LYS A 495 24.72 8.04 8.39
C LYS A 495 25.23 7.27 9.60
N CYS A 496 24.86 5.99 9.76
CA CYS A 496 25.21 5.21 10.95
C CYS A 496 26.69 4.82 10.99
N PHE A 497 27.37 4.77 9.84
CA PHE A 497 28.75 4.31 9.72
C PHE A 497 29.61 5.30 8.94
N ALA A 498 30.93 5.27 9.18
CA ALA A 498 31.89 6.11 8.46
C ALA A 498 32.10 5.68 6.99
N PHE A 499 31.59 4.52 6.61
CA PHE A 499 31.63 3.96 5.26
C PHE A 499 30.23 3.83 4.65
N SER A 500 30.16 3.72 3.33
CA SER A 500 28.91 3.80 2.58
C SER A 500 28.14 2.47 2.58
N THR A 501 27.19 2.29 3.49
CA THR A 501 26.19 1.21 3.47
C THR A 501 24.91 1.62 2.72
N LYS A 502 25.06 2.40 1.65
CA LYS A 502 23.92 3.01 0.95
C LYS A 502 23.15 1.95 0.17
N GLN A 503 21.96 1.61 0.66
CA GLN A 503 20.92 0.96 -0.13
C GLN A 503 19.85 1.97 -0.57
N LYS A 504 19.13 1.66 -1.65
CA LYS A 504 18.06 2.49 -2.18
C LYS A 504 16.76 1.71 -2.30
N VAL A 505 16.01 1.70 -1.22
CA VAL A 505 14.65 1.16 -1.16
C VAL A 505 13.67 2.24 -1.63
N ARG A 506 12.80 1.87 -2.58
CA ARG A 506 11.63 2.65 -2.98
C ARG A 506 10.39 1.86 -2.63
N VAL A 507 9.50 2.45 -1.86
CA VAL A 507 8.19 1.84 -1.58
C VAL A 507 7.23 2.20 -2.70
N ASN A 508 6.53 1.19 -3.20
CA ASN A 508 5.41 1.30 -4.11
C ASN A 508 4.14 0.84 -3.39
N GLN A 509 2.99 1.26 -3.92
CA GLN A 509 1.69 0.88 -3.37
C GLN A 509 0.71 0.45 -4.46
N SER A 510 -0.26 -0.38 -4.11
CA SER A 510 -1.35 -0.80 -5.00
C SER A 510 -2.63 -1.06 -4.23
N VAL A 511 -3.78 -0.83 -4.87
CA VAL A 511 -5.10 -1.19 -4.34
C VAL A 511 -5.63 -2.35 -5.16
N LEU A 512 -6.03 -3.42 -4.48
CA LEU A 512 -6.64 -4.60 -5.10
C LEU A 512 -7.99 -4.88 -4.46
N THR A 513 -8.94 -5.36 -5.25
CA THR A 513 -10.20 -5.90 -4.76
C THR A 513 -10.25 -7.37 -5.13
N SER A 514 -10.50 -8.26 -4.16
CA SER A 514 -10.75 -9.67 -4.43
C SER A 514 -12.13 -10.10 -3.93
N TYR A 515 -12.57 -11.23 -4.45
CA TYR A 515 -13.86 -11.82 -4.15
C TYR A 515 -13.69 -13.21 -3.57
N ASN A 516 -14.07 -13.35 -2.30
CA ASN A 516 -13.99 -14.64 -1.63
C ASN A 516 -14.82 -15.69 -2.40
N PRO A 517 -14.19 -16.77 -2.92
CA PRO A 517 -14.92 -17.84 -3.56
C PRO A 517 -15.69 -18.71 -2.55
N HIS A 518 -15.28 -18.71 -1.28
CA HIS A 518 -15.85 -19.51 -0.21
C HIS A 518 -17.17 -18.90 0.31
N ASP A 519 -17.96 -19.71 1.01
CA ASP A 519 -19.17 -19.26 1.70
C ASP A 519 -18.89 -18.82 3.15
N ASP A 520 -17.63 -18.93 3.61
CA ASP A 520 -17.21 -18.29 4.85
C ASP A 520 -17.07 -16.77 4.66
N SER A 521 -17.12 -16.01 5.76
CA SER A 521 -16.91 -14.56 5.73
C SER A 521 -15.43 -14.16 5.67
N LYS A 522 -14.52 -15.12 5.48
CA LYS A 522 -13.08 -14.93 5.63
C LYS A 522 -12.43 -14.77 4.25
N ASP A 523 -11.55 -13.80 4.12
CA ASP A 523 -10.79 -13.62 2.88
C ASP A 523 -9.79 -14.75 2.62
N GLU A 524 -9.33 -14.88 1.37
CA GLU A 524 -8.50 -15.98 0.88
C GLU A 524 -7.19 -16.13 1.67
N ILE A 525 -6.56 -15.01 2.02
CA ILE A 525 -5.29 -15.00 2.77
C ILE A 525 -5.55 -15.42 4.21
N THR A 526 -6.55 -14.85 4.86
CA THR A 526 -6.93 -15.21 6.24
C THR A 526 -7.33 -16.68 6.34
N HIS A 527 -8.02 -17.21 5.34
CA HIS A 527 -8.38 -18.62 5.28
C HIS A 527 -7.13 -19.53 5.27
N GLU A 528 -6.15 -19.24 4.42
CA GLU A 528 -4.91 -20.02 4.36
C GLU A 528 -4.05 -19.87 5.63
N ILE A 529 -4.01 -18.67 6.24
CA ILE A 529 -3.34 -18.44 7.53
C ILE A 529 -3.93 -19.33 8.63
N ILE A 530 -5.27 -19.37 8.76
CA ILE A 530 -5.95 -20.18 9.79
C ILE A 530 -5.69 -21.66 9.54
N LYS A 531 -5.81 -22.12 8.29
CA LYS A 531 -5.53 -23.52 7.92
C LYS A 531 -4.08 -23.92 8.21
N GLN A 532 -3.13 -23.00 8.01
CA GLN A 532 -1.75 -23.19 8.41
C GLN A 532 -1.64 -23.33 9.94
N ALA A 533 -2.29 -22.45 10.72
CA ALA A 533 -2.32 -22.51 12.17
C ALA A 533 -2.87 -23.86 12.68
N GLU A 534 -4.03 -24.27 12.19
CA GLU A 534 -4.65 -25.57 12.53
C GLU A 534 -3.75 -26.77 12.17
N LYS A 535 -2.93 -26.66 11.12
CA LYS A 535 -1.97 -27.70 10.74
C LYS A 535 -0.77 -27.75 11.68
N LEU A 536 -0.32 -26.61 12.20
CA LEU A 536 0.77 -26.54 13.19
C LEU A 536 0.31 -27.01 14.56
N GLU A 537 -0.89 -26.61 15.00
CA GLU A 537 -1.52 -27.07 16.23
C GLU A 537 -1.63 -28.61 16.24
N ARG A 538 -2.11 -29.21 15.14
CA ARG A 538 -2.16 -30.68 14.99
C ARG A 538 -0.80 -31.37 15.07
N LYS A 539 0.30 -30.65 14.81
CA LYS A 539 1.66 -31.16 14.90
C LYS A 539 2.32 -30.89 16.26
N ASN A 540 1.58 -30.34 17.24
CA ASN A 540 2.13 -29.85 18.51
C ASN A 540 3.32 -28.89 18.33
N VAL A 541 3.35 -28.16 17.21
CA VAL A 541 4.36 -27.12 17.00
C VAL A 541 3.77 -25.84 17.58
N SER A 542 4.39 -25.31 18.63
CA SER A 542 4.03 -24.00 19.17
C SER A 542 4.21 -22.93 18.10
N GLY A 543 3.17 -22.11 17.89
CA GLY A 543 3.21 -20.95 17.02
C GLY A 543 1.82 -20.48 16.62
N TYR A 544 1.59 -19.17 16.70
CA TYR A 544 0.52 -18.51 15.96
C TYR A 544 1.11 -18.04 14.64
N PRO A 545 0.95 -18.76 13.52
CA PRO A 545 1.41 -18.23 12.25
C PRO A 545 0.41 -17.15 11.85
N ALA A 546 0.51 -15.95 12.42
CA ALA A 546 -0.16 -14.75 11.89
C ALA A 546 0.36 -14.37 10.48
N ARG A 547 1.23 -15.22 9.91
CA ARG A 547 1.97 -15.01 8.68
C ARG A 547 1.96 -16.28 7.84
N LEU A 548 1.80 -16.06 6.55
CA LEU A 548 1.84 -17.10 5.55
C LEU A 548 3.30 -17.37 5.17
N THR A 549 3.87 -18.48 5.65
CA THR A 549 5.32 -18.74 5.53
C THR A 549 5.70 -19.64 4.35
N ASN A 550 4.73 -20.16 3.59
CA ASN A 550 4.94 -21.05 2.44
C ASN A 550 4.20 -20.57 1.19
N ILE A 551 4.34 -19.29 0.85
CA ILE A 551 3.58 -18.67 -0.24
C ILE A 551 3.82 -19.36 -1.60
N ASP A 552 5.04 -19.87 -1.82
CA ASP A 552 5.44 -20.56 -3.06
C ASP A 552 4.71 -21.89 -3.28
N THR A 553 4.05 -22.43 -2.24
CA THR A 553 3.27 -23.68 -2.35
C THR A 553 1.81 -23.44 -2.74
N LEU A 554 1.37 -22.19 -2.73
CA LEU A 554 -0.01 -21.82 -3.03
C LEU A 554 -0.24 -21.76 -4.54
N LYS A 555 -1.45 -22.14 -4.95
CA LYS A 555 -1.86 -22.04 -6.35
C LYS A 555 -2.03 -20.56 -6.70
N LEU A 556 -1.29 -20.09 -7.71
CA LEU A 556 -1.46 -18.75 -8.28
C LEU A 556 -2.64 -18.70 -9.26
N PRO A 557 -3.39 -17.57 -9.34
CA PRO A 557 -3.31 -16.41 -8.44
C PRO A 557 -3.93 -16.71 -7.06
N ILE A 558 -3.33 -16.18 -5.99
CA ILE A 558 -3.83 -16.36 -4.61
C ILE A 558 -5.13 -15.57 -4.39
N LEU A 559 -5.16 -14.33 -4.88
CA LEU A 559 -6.33 -13.44 -4.78
C LEU A 559 -7.23 -13.62 -5.99
N ASN A 560 -8.53 -13.78 -5.76
CA ASN A 560 -9.51 -13.85 -6.83
C ASN A 560 -9.99 -12.44 -7.23
N ILE A 561 -9.22 -11.79 -8.08
CA ILE A 561 -9.50 -10.40 -8.53
C ILE A 561 -10.64 -10.35 -9.55
N SER A 562 -10.80 -11.41 -10.35
CA SER A 562 -11.87 -11.50 -11.34
C SER A 562 -13.20 -11.78 -10.66
N GLY A 563 -13.28 -12.71 -9.70
CA GLY A 563 -14.55 -13.09 -9.06
C GLY A 563 -15.12 -14.38 -9.63
N LYS A 564 -16.42 -14.65 -9.42
CA LYS A 564 -17.02 -15.91 -9.88
C LYS A 564 -17.18 -15.92 -11.41
N THR A 565 -16.81 -17.04 -12.02
CA THR A 565 -16.78 -17.30 -13.47
C THR A 565 -18.14 -17.28 -14.15
N GLU A 566 -19.23 -17.49 -13.39
CA GLU A 566 -20.58 -17.72 -13.93
C GLU A 566 -21.51 -16.51 -13.84
N SER A 567 -21.12 -15.46 -13.12
CA SER A 567 -21.93 -14.25 -12.96
C SER A 567 -21.05 -13.01 -13.09
N ASN A 568 -21.46 -12.07 -13.96
CA ASN A 568 -20.85 -10.74 -14.06
C ASN A 568 -21.01 -9.92 -12.75
N TYR A 569 -21.75 -10.45 -11.77
CA TYR A 569 -22.09 -9.82 -10.51
C TYR A 569 -21.55 -10.60 -9.30
N ALA A 570 -20.29 -10.37 -8.93
CA ALA A 570 -19.83 -10.73 -7.60
C ALA A 570 -20.45 -9.77 -6.55
N PRO A 571 -21.14 -10.26 -5.51
CA PRO A 571 -21.85 -9.40 -4.57
C PRO A 571 -20.88 -8.60 -3.69
N LEU A 572 -21.28 -7.38 -3.31
CA LEU A 572 -20.53 -6.54 -2.37
C LEU A 572 -20.27 -7.26 -1.04
N SER A 573 -21.11 -8.24 -0.68
CA SER A 573 -20.96 -9.02 0.55
C SER A 573 -19.74 -9.92 0.58
N LYS A 574 -19.24 -10.36 -0.59
CA LYS A 574 -18.09 -11.25 -0.73
C LYS A 574 -16.79 -10.52 -1.10
N GLU A 575 -16.83 -9.20 -1.11
CA GLU A 575 -15.71 -8.39 -1.55
C GLU A 575 -14.77 -8.03 -0.39
N THR A 576 -13.47 -8.16 -0.61
CA THR A 576 -12.43 -7.69 0.29
C THR A 576 -11.50 -6.73 -0.45
N ASN A 577 -11.21 -5.59 0.18
CA ASN A 577 -10.30 -4.57 -0.33
C ASN A 577 -8.93 -4.69 0.33
N TYR A 578 -7.89 -4.72 -0.49
CA TYR A 578 -6.51 -4.84 -0.08
C TYR A 578 -5.74 -3.57 -0.42
N PHE A 579 -4.97 -3.07 0.55
CA PHE A 579 -3.99 -2.03 0.36
C PHE A 579 -2.59 -2.62 0.50
N VAL A 580 -1.85 -2.66 -0.62
CA VAL A 580 -0.58 -3.40 -0.73
C VAL A 580 0.58 -2.42 -0.74
N PHE A 581 1.56 -2.62 0.14
CA PHE A 581 2.84 -1.89 0.16
C PHE A 581 3.98 -2.85 -0.17
N PHE A 582 4.84 -2.52 -1.13
CA PHE A 582 5.93 -3.41 -1.56
C PHE A 582 7.14 -2.62 -2.06
N ALA A 583 8.33 -3.21 -1.99
CA ALA A 583 9.54 -2.55 -2.47
C ALA A 583 9.60 -2.62 -4.01
N GLY A 584 10.23 -1.63 -4.66
CA GLY A 584 10.38 -1.61 -6.12
C GLY A 584 11.40 -2.62 -6.68
N ARG A 585 12.09 -3.39 -5.83
CA ARG A 585 12.93 -4.54 -6.19
C ARG A 585 12.75 -5.60 -5.12
N VAL A 586 12.11 -6.72 -5.49
CA VAL A 586 11.65 -7.75 -4.54
C VAL A 586 12.01 -9.17 -4.94
N GLN A 587 12.69 -9.34 -6.09
CA GLN A 587 13.09 -10.66 -6.56
C GLN A 587 14.61 -10.75 -6.70
N PRO A 588 15.25 -11.79 -6.13
CA PRO A 588 16.70 -11.98 -6.25
C PRO A 588 17.08 -12.16 -7.71
N VAL A 589 18.18 -11.52 -8.12
CA VAL A 589 18.70 -11.59 -9.49
C VAL A 589 19.06 -13.03 -9.88
N GLU A 590 19.53 -13.84 -8.94
CA GLU A 590 19.89 -15.25 -9.14
C GLU A 590 18.73 -16.13 -9.66
N LYS A 591 17.48 -15.75 -9.39
CA LYS A 591 16.27 -16.46 -9.84
C LYS A 591 15.80 -16.01 -11.22
N LEU A 592 16.46 -15.01 -11.81
CA LEU A 592 16.06 -14.36 -13.06
C LEU A 592 16.90 -14.89 -14.25
N ASN A 593 16.73 -16.17 -14.55
CA ASN A 593 17.53 -16.91 -15.54
C ASN A 593 16.93 -16.94 -16.96
N GLY A 594 15.83 -16.23 -17.20
CA GLY A 594 15.05 -16.16 -18.45
C GLY A 594 14.41 -17.49 -18.87
N ASN A 595 14.30 -18.45 -17.96
CA ASN A 595 13.66 -19.73 -18.25
C ASN A 595 12.14 -19.58 -18.19
N LYS A 596 11.49 -19.61 -19.36
CA LYS A 596 10.04 -19.44 -19.51
C LYS A 596 9.20 -20.35 -18.59
N ALA A 597 9.62 -21.60 -18.36
CA ALA A 597 8.85 -22.54 -17.56
C ALA A 597 8.93 -22.24 -16.05
N GLU A 598 10.09 -21.79 -15.58
CA GLU A 598 10.32 -21.37 -14.20
C GLU A 598 9.69 -19.99 -13.94
N ASP A 599 9.95 -19.04 -14.84
CA ASP A 599 9.35 -17.70 -14.82
C ASP A 599 7.81 -17.78 -14.78
N SER A 600 7.20 -18.62 -15.63
CA SER A 600 5.73 -18.77 -15.65
C SER A 600 5.18 -19.35 -14.34
N LYS A 601 5.93 -20.22 -13.63
CA LYS A 601 5.52 -20.71 -12.30
C LYS A 601 5.57 -19.61 -11.25
N ASN A 602 6.51 -18.68 -11.39
CA ASN A 602 6.68 -17.53 -10.52
C ASN A 602 5.78 -16.33 -10.91
N GLY A 603 4.91 -16.48 -11.91
CA GLY A 603 4.02 -15.42 -12.39
C GLY A 603 4.70 -14.38 -13.29
N ILE A 604 5.92 -14.64 -13.76
CA ILE A 604 6.64 -13.79 -14.71
C ILE A 604 6.33 -14.25 -16.14
N TYR A 605 5.60 -13.42 -16.86
CA TYR A 605 5.23 -13.72 -18.23
C TYR A 605 6.23 -13.12 -19.23
N HIS A 606 6.44 -13.86 -20.33
CA HIS A 606 7.34 -13.48 -21.42
C HIS A 606 6.59 -12.72 -22.50
N TYR A 607 7.00 -11.47 -22.75
CA TYR A 607 6.40 -10.59 -23.75
C TYR A 607 7.32 -10.54 -24.98
N LEU A 608 6.95 -11.30 -26.00
CA LEU A 608 7.74 -11.42 -27.23
C LEU A 608 7.14 -10.52 -28.34
N LEU A 609 8.00 -9.76 -29.01
CA LEU A 609 7.66 -8.98 -30.20
C LEU A 609 7.68 -9.86 -31.46
N GLY A 610 6.87 -9.52 -32.47
CA GLY A 610 6.94 -10.15 -33.80
C GLY A 610 6.29 -11.53 -33.92
N ARG A 611 5.52 -11.98 -32.91
CA ARG A 611 4.74 -13.22 -33.01
C ARG A 611 3.49 -13.04 -33.86
N ASP A 612 3.14 -14.07 -34.62
CA ASP A 612 1.86 -14.21 -35.33
C ASP A 612 0.66 -14.34 -34.38
N LYS A 613 0.90 -14.87 -33.18
CA LYS A 613 -0.10 -15.05 -32.11
C LYS A 613 0.42 -14.53 -30.77
N GLY A 614 -0.39 -13.71 -30.08
CA GLY A 614 -0.08 -13.23 -28.74
C GLY A 614 -0.86 -11.98 -28.36
N LEU A 615 -0.66 -11.51 -27.13
CA LEU A 615 -1.27 -10.26 -26.65
C LEU A 615 -0.49 -9.03 -27.12
N VAL A 616 0.83 -9.15 -27.32
CA VAL A 616 1.72 -8.03 -27.61
C VAL A 616 1.54 -7.56 -29.05
N LYS A 617 1.28 -6.26 -29.22
CA LYS A 617 1.23 -5.60 -30.53
C LYS A 617 2.56 -4.92 -30.86
N ASN A 618 3.13 -4.21 -29.88
CA ASN A 618 4.37 -3.46 -30.06
C ASN A 618 5.14 -3.32 -28.75
N ILE A 619 6.47 -3.21 -28.83
CA ILE A 619 7.36 -2.90 -27.72
C ILE A 619 8.29 -1.77 -28.16
N SER A 620 8.27 -0.66 -27.44
CA SER A 620 9.15 0.49 -27.67
C SER A 620 10.11 0.65 -26.50
N LEU A 621 11.40 0.85 -26.80
CA LEU A 621 12.45 1.04 -25.81
C LEU A 621 12.76 2.53 -25.68
N LYS A 622 12.80 3.02 -24.44
CA LYS A 622 13.11 4.42 -24.10
C LYS A 622 14.39 4.48 -23.30
N LYS A 623 15.37 5.25 -23.77
CA LYS A 623 16.66 5.41 -23.10
C LYS A 623 16.44 5.94 -21.67
N THR A 624 16.97 5.27 -20.66
CA THR A 624 16.92 5.77 -19.28
C THR A 624 17.98 6.86 -19.12
N GLU A 625 17.56 8.13 -19.08
CA GLU A 625 18.45 9.26 -18.85
C GLU A 625 18.92 9.29 -17.39
N THR A 626 20.15 8.86 -17.15
CA THR A 626 20.83 9.03 -15.86
C THR A 626 22.07 9.90 -16.09
N PRO A 627 22.04 11.19 -15.73
CA PRO A 627 23.19 12.09 -15.91
C PRO A 627 24.44 11.52 -15.23
N GLY A 628 25.59 11.52 -15.90
CA GLY A 628 26.88 11.11 -15.34
C GLY A 628 27.15 9.60 -15.32
N LEU A 629 26.12 8.75 -15.49
CA LEU A 629 26.31 7.29 -15.41
C LEU A 629 27.02 6.73 -16.66
N GLN A 630 26.82 7.37 -17.81
CA GLN A 630 27.48 6.97 -19.06
C GLN A 630 28.96 7.34 -19.01
N GLU A 631 29.27 8.51 -18.47
CA GLU A 631 30.61 9.05 -18.30
C GLU A 631 31.40 8.22 -17.28
N VAL A 632 30.80 7.87 -16.14
CA VAL A 632 31.44 7.01 -15.12
C VAL A 632 31.74 5.61 -15.67
N ARG A 633 30.82 5.03 -16.46
CA ARG A 633 31.07 3.71 -17.08
C ARG A 633 32.14 3.79 -18.16
N PHE A 634 32.10 4.84 -18.97
CA PHE A 634 33.13 5.12 -19.97
C PHE A 634 34.52 5.27 -19.34
N GLU A 635 34.61 5.88 -18.16
CA GLU A 635 35.87 5.98 -17.39
C GLU A 635 36.32 4.64 -16.77
N GLN A 636 35.39 3.80 -16.33
CA GLN A 636 35.69 2.52 -15.65
C GLN A 636 35.99 1.36 -16.60
N GLU A 637 35.23 1.21 -17.69
CA GLU A 637 35.28 0.07 -18.61
C GLU A 637 36.24 0.32 -19.80
N GLY A 638 36.65 1.57 -20.04
CA GLY A 638 37.60 1.93 -21.09
C GLY A 638 37.03 1.80 -22.51
N TYR A 639 37.92 1.78 -23.51
CA TYR A 639 37.55 1.74 -24.94
C TYR A 639 37.38 0.31 -25.48
N GLU A 640 36.49 -0.51 -24.90
CA GLU A 640 36.25 -1.87 -25.42
C GLU A 640 34.96 -2.00 -26.24
N GLY A 641 35.11 -2.00 -27.58
CA GLY A 641 34.17 -2.59 -28.53
C GLY A 641 32.69 -2.11 -28.45
N LEU A 642 31.78 -3.05 -28.70
CA LEU A 642 30.32 -2.83 -28.74
C LEU A 642 29.70 -2.60 -27.35
N GLU A 643 30.43 -2.88 -26.27
CA GLU A 643 29.92 -2.69 -24.89
C GLU A 643 29.73 -1.21 -24.55
N GLN A 644 30.41 -0.31 -25.25
CA GLN A 644 30.15 1.14 -25.20
C GLN A 644 28.72 1.53 -25.60
N LEU A 645 28.03 0.68 -26.37
CA LEU A 645 26.64 0.89 -26.77
C LEU A 645 25.64 0.47 -25.68
N ARG A 646 26.10 -0.11 -24.58
CA ARG A 646 25.26 -0.58 -23.49
C ARG A 646 24.55 0.59 -22.82
N VAL A 647 23.24 0.66 -23.03
CA VAL A 647 22.37 1.58 -22.32
C VAL A 647 21.20 0.84 -21.75
N VAL A 648 20.77 1.23 -20.56
CA VAL A 648 19.55 0.70 -19.95
C VAL A 648 18.36 1.40 -20.62
N TYR A 649 17.43 0.60 -21.13
CA TYR A 649 16.19 1.09 -21.71
C TYR A 649 15.01 0.69 -20.83
N ASP A 650 14.10 1.63 -20.59
CA ASP A 650 12.76 1.33 -20.09
C ASP A 650 11.87 0.86 -21.26
N ALA A 651 10.83 0.06 -20.98
CA ALA A 651 9.98 -0.52 -22.01
C ALA A 651 8.53 -0.02 -21.94
N ASP A 652 8.02 0.42 -23.08
CA ASP A 652 6.62 0.77 -23.33
C ASP A 652 6.00 -0.31 -24.21
N ILE A 653 5.11 -1.12 -23.64
CA ILE A 653 4.50 -2.27 -24.31
C ILE A 653 3.05 -1.95 -24.61
N THR A 654 2.66 -2.06 -25.89
CA THR A 654 1.25 -1.99 -26.31
C THR A 654 0.74 -3.40 -26.58
N CYS A 655 -0.35 -3.78 -25.95
CA CYS A 655 -0.98 -5.09 -26.10
C CYS A 655 -2.50 -4.99 -26.24
N HIS A 656 -3.12 -6.10 -26.67
CA HIS A 656 -4.55 -6.33 -26.48
C HIS A 656 -4.93 -6.26 -24.99
N ALA A 657 -6.21 -6.01 -24.71
CA ALA A 657 -6.72 -5.84 -23.35
C ALA A 657 -6.17 -6.89 -22.37
N ASN A 658 -5.32 -6.45 -21.44
CA ASN A 658 -4.72 -7.26 -20.39
C ASN A 658 -4.78 -6.50 -19.05
N VAL A 659 -5.95 -6.56 -18.41
CA VAL A 659 -6.28 -5.78 -17.21
C VAL A 659 -5.58 -6.28 -15.92
N ASN A 660 -4.91 -7.45 -15.98
CA ASN A 660 -4.22 -8.08 -14.85
C ASN A 660 -2.73 -7.66 -14.77
N THR A 661 -2.38 -6.48 -15.29
CA THR A 661 -0.99 -5.98 -15.35
C THR A 661 -0.74 -4.94 -14.26
N PHE A 662 -0.70 -5.41 -13.01
CA PHE A 662 -0.55 -4.54 -11.84
C PHE A 662 0.88 -3.99 -11.70
N PRO A 663 1.05 -2.77 -11.17
CA PRO A 663 2.37 -2.27 -10.77
C PRO A 663 3.03 -3.20 -9.75
N GLY A 664 4.35 -3.41 -9.89
CA GLY A 664 5.13 -4.36 -9.08
C GLY A 664 5.28 -5.75 -9.68
N THR A 665 4.47 -6.11 -10.68
CA THR A 665 4.63 -7.38 -11.39
C THR A 665 5.86 -7.36 -12.29
N TYR A 666 6.63 -8.45 -12.27
CA TYR A 666 7.77 -8.66 -13.16
C TYR A 666 7.33 -9.29 -14.48
N ILE A 667 7.96 -8.83 -15.56
CA ILE A 667 7.80 -9.36 -16.91
C ILE A 667 9.18 -9.56 -17.52
N TYR A 668 9.28 -10.51 -18.44
CA TYR A 668 10.52 -10.77 -19.16
C TYR A 668 10.34 -10.41 -20.64
N LEU A 669 11.31 -9.67 -21.19
CA LEU A 669 11.39 -9.31 -22.59
C LEU A 669 12.50 -10.13 -23.25
N PRO A 670 12.16 -11.19 -24.01
CA PRO A 670 13.17 -12.00 -24.66
C PRO A 670 13.87 -11.21 -25.78
N PRO A 671 15.22 -11.14 -25.80
CA PRO A 671 15.96 -10.40 -26.81
C PRO A 671 15.72 -10.90 -28.24
N GLY A 672 15.52 -12.21 -28.42
CA GLY A 672 15.23 -12.83 -29.72
C GLY A 672 13.93 -12.35 -30.38
N GLY A 673 13.06 -11.62 -29.66
CA GLY A 673 11.89 -10.97 -30.26
C GLY A 673 12.23 -9.72 -31.06
N PHE A 674 13.37 -9.07 -30.77
CA PHE A 674 13.86 -7.90 -31.51
C PHE A 674 14.70 -8.29 -32.71
N ASP A 675 15.49 -9.36 -32.58
CA ASP A 675 16.26 -9.94 -33.67
C ASP A 675 16.22 -11.48 -33.60
N PRO A 676 15.36 -12.14 -34.41
CA PRO A 676 15.28 -13.59 -34.46
C PRO A 676 16.52 -14.27 -35.06
N SER A 677 17.41 -13.53 -35.73
CA SER A 677 18.60 -14.08 -36.39
C SER A 677 19.79 -14.25 -35.43
N ILE A 678 19.72 -13.63 -34.25
CA ILE A 678 20.78 -13.64 -33.25
C ILE A 678 20.60 -14.86 -32.33
N ASN A 679 21.29 -15.94 -32.66
CA ASN A 679 21.34 -17.16 -31.84
C ASN A 679 22.60 -17.25 -30.95
N SER A 680 23.60 -16.40 -31.16
CA SER A 680 24.93 -16.52 -30.51
C SER A 680 25.34 -15.30 -29.66
N VAL A 681 24.63 -14.18 -29.74
CA VAL A 681 24.98 -12.94 -29.01
C VAL A 681 23.86 -12.60 -28.03
N ASP A 682 24.19 -12.54 -26.74
CA ASP A 682 23.25 -12.14 -25.71
C ASP A 682 23.03 -10.62 -25.74
N LEU A 683 21.97 -10.17 -26.42
CA LEU A 683 21.61 -8.75 -26.53
C LEU A 683 21.29 -8.11 -25.17
N THR A 684 21.01 -8.91 -24.12
CA THR A 684 20.79 -8.35 -22.78
C THR A 684 22.05 -7.69 -22.22
N LYS A 685 23.24 -8.10 -22.66
CA LYS A 685 24.52 -7.44 -22.34
C LYS A 685 24.58 -6.00 -22.86
N TYR A 686 23.92 -5.71 -23.98
CA TYR A 686 23.81 -4.35 -24.52
C TYR A 686 22.62 -3.57 -23.96
N GLY A 687 21.90 -4.13 -22.98
CA GLY A 687 20.74 -3.52 -22.34
C GLY A 687 19.42 -3.67 -23.13
N ILE A 688 19.38 -4.55 -24.13
CA ILE A 688 18.19 -4.84 -24.92
C ILE A 688 17.56 -6.14 -24.42
N GLY A 689 16.32 -6.07 -23.93
CA GLY A 689 15.63 -7.21 -23.31
C GLY A 689 16.01 -7.41 -21.83
N GLY A 690 15.67 -8.57 -21.28
CA GLY A 690 15.88 -8.89 -19.85
C GLY A 690 14.61 -8.75 -19.01
N TYR A 691 14.77 -8.55 -17.70
CA TYR A 691 13.67 -8.45 -16.75
C TYR A 691 13.27 -7.01 -16.48
N TYR A 692 11.96 -6.76 -16.50
CA TYR A 692 11.36 -5.46 -16.28
C TYR A 692 10.28 -5.56 -15.21
N MET A 693 10.12 -4.52 -14.41
CA MET A 693 9.02 -4.39 -13.46
C MET A 693 8.02 -3.36 -13.97
N ILE A 694 6.74 -3.73 -13.98
CA ILE A 694 5.65 -2.81 -14.34
C ILE A 694 5.56 -1.71 -13.26
N ILE A 695 5.64 -0.44 -13.68
CA ILE A 695 5.49 0.70 -12.78
C ILE A 695 4.13 1.40 -12.93
N LYS A 696 3.53 1.26 -14.11
CA LYS A 696 2.28 1.87 -14.50
C LYS A 696 1.68 1.08 -15.66
N SER A 697 0.37 0.96 -15.69
CA SER A 697 -0.36 0.39 -16.82
C SER A 697 -1.64 1.18 -17.06
N THR A 698 -1.96 1.41 -18.32
CA THR A 698 -3.13 2.17 -18.78
C THR A 698 -3.95 1.28 -19.71
N HIS A 699 -5.25 1.24 -19.49
CA HIS A 699 -6.18 0.41 -20.23
C HIS A 699 -7.26 1.28 -20.84
N THR A 700 -7.54 1.06 -22.13
CA THR A 700 -8.50 1.86 -22.87
C THR A 700 -9.51 0.94 -23.55
N PHE A 701 -10.78 1.19 -23.25
CA PHE A 701 -11.92 0.50 -23.83
C PHE A 701 -12.84 1.50 -24.52
N GLY A 702 -13.28 1.19 -25.73
CA GLY A 702 -14.21 2.00 -26.50
C GLY A 702 -14.69 1.25 -27.74
N PRO A 703 -15.54 1.86 -28.57
CA PRO A 703 -15.95 1.26 -29.83
C PRO A 703 -14.72 0.89 -30.69
N ALA A 704 -14.60 -0.39 -31.02
CA ALA A 704 -13.45 -0.95 -31.76
C ALA A 704 -12.06 -0.80 -31.10
N VAL A 705 -11.98 -0.38 -29.83
CA VAL A 705 -10.72 -0.19 -29.11
C VAL A 705 -10.76 -1.00 -27.81
N ALA A 706 -9.81 -1.92 -27.66
CA ALA A 706 -9.58 -2.68 -26.44
C ALA A 706 -8.07 -2.92 -26.30
N GLU A 707 -7.38 -1.97 -25.69
CA GLU A 707 -5.92 -1.91 -25.66
C GLU A 707 -5.39 -1.68 -24.25
N SER A 708 -4.17 -2.15 -24.01
CA SER A 708 -3.43 -1.93 -22.77
C SER A 708 -2.02 -1.45 -23.10
N LYS A 709 -1.58 -0.43 -22.37
CA LYS A 709 -0.24 0.16 -22.46
C LYS A 709 0.45 -0.03 -21.13
N ILE A 710 1.52 -0.80 -21.12
CA ILE A 710 2.29 -1.15 -19.93
C ILE A 710 3.60 -0.38 -19.98
N TYR A 711 3.91 0.36 -18.91
CA TYR A 711 5.17 1.04 -18.71
C TYR A 711 5.99 0.25 -17.70
N ALA A 712 7.14 -0.25 -18.13
CA ALA A 712 7.97 -1.11 -17.31
C ALA A 712 9.41 -0.58 -17.25
N LYS A 713 10.02 -0.67 -16.06
CA LYS A 713 11.41 -0.27 -15.83
C LYS A 713 12.32 -1.47 -15.81
N TRP A 714 13.49 -1.33 -16.40
CA TRP A 714 14.50 -2.40 -16.40
C TRP A 714 15.00 -2.69 -14.99
N VAL A 715 15.14 -3.98 -14.66
CA VAL A 715 15.59 -4.44 -13.33
C VAL A 715 16.89 -5.23 -13.42
N ALA A 716 16.95 -6.25 -14.28
CA ALA A 716 18.08 -7.17 -14.37
C ALA A 716 18.30 -7.70 -15.80
N GLN A 717 19.55 -8.06 -16.11
CA GLN A 717 19.97 -8.80 -17.30
C GLN A 717 20.01 -10.32 -17.02
N LEU A 718 20.19 -11.13 -18.07
CA LEU A 718 20.55 -12.53 -17.91
C LEU A 718 21.98 -12.63 -17.40
N GLU A 719 22.19 -13.34 -16.29
CA GLU A 719 23.53 -13.78 -15.92
C GLU A 719 23.89 -15.01 -16.75
N THR A 720 24.83 -14.82 -17.68
CA THR A 720 25.49 -15.98 -18.27
C THR A 720 26.46 -16.51 -17.23
N ASN A 721 26.14 -17.64 -16.62
CA ASN A 721 27.11 -18.49 -15.92
C ASN A 721 28.16 -18.95 -16.94
N TYR A 722 29.09 -18.07 -17.31
CA TYR A 722 30.38 -18.53 -17.75
C TYR A 722 31.09 -19.00 -16.48
N PRO A 723 31.50 -20.29 -16.38
CA PRO A 723 32.57 -20.59 -15.45
C PRO A 723 33.68 -19.59 -15.80
N VAL A 724 34.14 -18.85 -14.80
CA VAL A 724 35.45 -18.23 -14.90
C VAL A 724 36.40 -19.41 -15.08
N GLU A 725 36.62 -19.83 -16.33
CA GLU A 725 37.81 -20.59 -16.66
C GLU A 725 38.92 -19.70 -16.16
N SER A 726 39.54 -20.16 -15.07
CA SER A 726 40.83 -19.70 -14.65
C SER A 726 41.71 -19.77 -15.88
N SER A 727 41.88 -18.62 -16.53
CA SER A 727 42.87 -18.44 -17.57
C SER A 727 44.20 -18.52 -16.86
N GLY A 728 44.65 -19.77 -16.67
CA GLY A 728 46.04 -20.12 -16.52
C GLY A 728 46.75 -19.69 -17.78
N VAL A 729 47.07 -18.39 -17.85
CA VAL A 729 48.04 -17.87 -18.78
C VAL A 729 49.38 -18.43 -18.32
N THR A 730 49.82 -19.49 -19.00
CA THR A 730 51.22 -19.90 -19.04
C THR A 730 52.05 -18.65 -19.34
N LYS A 731 52.86 -18.25 -18.37
CA LYS A 731 53.88 -17.21 -18.50
C LYS A 731 54.85 -17.61 -19.60
N ASP A 732 54.70 -17.00 -20.78
CA ASP A 732 55.82 -16.85 -21.70
C ASP A 732 56.58 -15.56 -21.35
N ASN A 733 57.85 -15.75 -21.00
CA ASN A 733 58.83 -14.73 -20.68
C ASN A 733 59.10 -13.82 -21.88
N ARG A 734 58.53 -12.59 -21.92
CA ARG A 734 59.15 -11.42 -22.58
C ARG A 734 58.83 -10.12 -21.83
N SER A 735 59.80 -9.22 -21.87
CA SER A 735 60.08 -8.16 -20.90
C SER A 735 59.47 -6.79 -21.23
N SER A 736 59.12 -6.07 -20.15
CA SER A 736 59.14 -4.59 -19.92
C SER A 736 58.01 -3.67 -20.46
N PRO A 737 57.74 -2.49 -19.84
CA PRO A 737 57.87 -2.08 -18.42
C PRO A 737 56.58 -1.45 -17.83
N SER A 738 56.34 -1.69 -16.53
CA SER A 738 55.22 -1.12 -15.77
C SER A 738 55.51 0.32 -15.30
N LYS A 739 54.62 1.26 -15.66
CA LYS A 739 54.47 2.55 -14.98
C LYS A 739 53.55 2.36 -13.78
N CYS A 740 54.11 2.06 -12.60
CA CYS A 740 53.52 2.33 -11.28
C CYS A 740 54.49 1.82 -10.18
N SER A 741 55.54 2.60 -9.89
CA SER A 741 56.45 2.34 -8.75
C SER A 741 56.72 3.60 -7.90
N SER A 742 55.86 4.62 -7.99
CA SER A 742 56.09 5.93 -7.36
C SER A 742 55.23 6.23 -6.11
N ALA A 743 54.53 5.24 -5.54
CA ALA A 743 53.77 5.43 -4.29
C ALA A 743 54.45 4.76 -3.07
N GLN A 744 55.06 3.58 -3.23
CA GLN A 744 55.77 2.87 -2.16
C GLN A 744 57.15 3.48 -1.82
N SER A 745 57.82 4.08 -2.80
CA SER A 745 59.14 4.73 -2.62
C SER A 745 59.07 6.09 -1.89
N ARG A 746 57.87 6.64 -1.65
CA ARG A 746 57.66 7.87 -0.85
C ARG A 746 57.33 7.61 0.62
N LEU A 747 56.89 6.39 0.98
CA LEU A 747 56.58 6.01 2.37
C LEU A 747 57.82 5.52 3.14
N GLU A 748 58.80 4.93 2.46
CA GLU A 748 60.06 4.48 3.10
C GLU A 748 61.05 5.63 3.39
N ALA A 749 60.83 6.83 2.82
CA ALA A 749 61.69 8.01 3.04
C ALA A 749 61.34 8.84 4.29
N LEU A 750 60.26 8.51 5.01
CA LEU A 750 59.78 9.26 6.19
C LEU A 750 60.03 8.54 7.53
N GLY A 751 60.72 7.39 7.54
CA GLY A 751 60.80 6.49 8.71
C GLY A 751 62.17 6.34 9.40
N LYS A 752 63.18 7.18 9.13
CA LYS A 752 64.48 7.11 9.85
C LYS A 752 65.09 8.48 10.14
N SER A 753 64.79 9.06 11.31
CA SER A 753 65.76 9.81 12.15
C SER A 753 65.21 10.05 13.56
N ASN A 754 65.92 9.50 14.57
CA ASN A 754 66.03 9.88 16.00
C ASN A 754 64.72 10.01 16.81
N VAL A 755 64.48 9.31 17.94
CA VAL A 755 65.31 8.94 19.10
C VAL A 755 64.77 7.63 19.68
#